data_AF-A0A420MQR0-F1
#
_entry.id   AF-A0A420MQR0-F1
#
_cell.length_a   1.000
_cell.length_b   1.000
_cell.length_c   1.000
_cell.angle_alpha   90.00
_cell.angle_beta   90.00
_cell.angle_gamma   90.00
#
_symmetry.space_group_name_H-M   'P 1'
#
loop_
_entity.id
_entity.type
_entity.pdbx_description
1 polymer ?
#
loop_
_entity_poly.entity_id
_entity_poly.type
_entity_poly.pdbx_seq_one_letter_code
_entity_poly.pdbx_strand_id
1 'polypeptide(L)'
;MEVPEFSILTPNAMLGYGYNVEHFWYGIQKFKPAAIIVDSGSTDGGPYKLGMNKMTCGRGSYIRDLEPILTACFHHKIKVLIGSVGGDGSNKHVQEMFDIVSSVSERLGFSFKVATINAGMDRNLVKSRIQNHKVSPCGPVEELVPDAVDGAVDIVAQVGAEPFLEALKGNPDIVLGGRCYDPAPFAAFCLSKGISNGVAWHMGKIMECGGICAIPKGRSMIATMRYDSFDLTPLAPEERCTPLSVAAHTLYEKTRPDRLPGPGGVLSLDNAKYEQITDKTTRVSGAQFLETPYQVKLEGVTFLGYRTIFIGGIRDPILISQIDDFLERVRKYTQNLFPELDQSDSCRLIYHVYGKNGVMGPLETQAVSSPHEIAVLGEVVAPTQDMAYTIANNARASILHFSYPGQIATTGNFASPLSPHEQDAGAVFKFSVYHLVDLEAGESSSLFPVTFRDINSTASPAPVASVSRERLEALENGPLAPIEKKQVPSRKAKMQELARIIRSKNSGPFEMTFDIMFDDEAVYRRVRDANVLTNDVIQSLYHVENSEILTNMFFEPALAWKCTIKRPWAQGSVGERDTLGTQQHALLLGIEVPEASTTEAATNGTHSDAAHVNGVNGVDSVREVNGTNGLTHVLQPDLNGHSASTANSSFDRSSFLSHDVVSEIWNGLSLPPNALKSLKLPGDDGKPALPSSYKIGTLAQGTIALSGLLAALIHSLRNQGPVPKVTVPQKNSVIEFKSERLYMLDGEPAPSPWGPIGGLHKTSDGHVRIHDSFPNHRYGALELLGLPVTASRIDVTKKTQDWASIDLESVGLEHRLAIYALRSYRQWDMLPQSKVIDDFPISLTRIASGPAGLSPHLTPGNDKCLRGLRVVEMSRVIAAPLAGKTLAAHGADVIWITCPGLPDLPTMDRDLGRGKRTVHIDVNNVEDRQRLRELIKSCDVFIQGFRPGSLAAKGFGPEEILGLNPGIVYGCMSAFGPKGPWSERRGYDSLIQTCSGMNISEAEHYGAGEVARPTPCQALDHAGGYLLASGIMAALYRRSVQGGSYRVDVSLAGTMKYLRSMGQYPGKSGFGVGDYEKPSDVKEYLETRQTGFGELRAVRHSVNVDGAEPSWDVMPNPLGSDEARWL
;
A
#
# COMPACT_ATOMS: atom_id res chain seq x y z
N MET A 1 -12.31 -7.14 -48.00
CA MET A 1 -11.66 -5.89 -47.55
C MET A 1 -10.57 -6.29 -46.59
N GLU A 2 -9.31 -5.93 -46.86
CA GLU A 2 -8.24 -6.08 -45.88
C GLU A 2 -8.47 -5.05 -44.76
N VAL A 3 -8.54 -5.52 -43.51
CA VAL A 3 -8.57 -4.65 -42.33
C VAL A 3 -7.13 -4.29 -41.98
N PRO A 4 -6.72 -3.00 -42.01
CA PRO A 4 -5.37 -2.61 -41.63
C PRO A 4 -5.06 -3.00 -40.19
N GLU A 5 -3.83 -3.43 -39.93
CA GLU A 5 -3.37 -3.76 -38.58
C GLU A 5 -3.40 -2.52 -37.66
N PHE A 6 -3.87 -2.69 -36.43
CA PHE A 6 -3.87 -1.63 -35.41
C PHE A 6 -3.66 -2.21 -34.02
N SER A 7 -3.27 -1.38 -33.05
CA SER A 7 -3.04 -1.84 -31.67
C SER A 7 -4.03 -1.21 -30.66
N ILE A 8 -4.33 -1.94 -29.60
CA ILE A 8 -5.08 -1.48 -28.43
C ILE A 8 -4.18 -1.62 -27.21
N LEU A 9 -4.12 -0.58 -26.37
CA LEU A 9 -3.38 -0.59 -25.12
C LEU A 9 -4.35 -0.73 -23.94
N THR A 10 -4.07 -1.69 -23.05
CA THR A 10 -4.70 -1.73 -21.73
C THR A 10 -3.64 -1.48 -20.66
N PRO A 11 -3.69 -0.34 -19.96
CA PRO A 11 -2.68 0.00 -18.97
C PRO A 11 -2.81 -0.87 -17.72
N ASN A 12 -4.03 -1.24 -17.36
CA ASN A 12 -4.35 -2.09 -16.22
C ASN A 12 -5.78 -2.66 -16.35
N ALA A 13 -6.05 -3.75 -15.63
CA ALA A 13 -7.36 -4.41 -15.54
C ALA A 13 -8.42 -3.63 -14.74
N MET A 14 -8.00 -2.66 -13.94
CA MET A 14 -8.88 -1.87 -13.08
C MET A 14 -8.31 -0.46 -12.92
N LEU A 15 -9.12 0.55 -13.23
CA LEU A 15 -8.70 1.93 -13.07
C LEU A 15 -8.61 2.29 -11.58
N GLY A 16 -7.56 3.00 -11.19
CA GLY A 16 -7.27 3.37 -9.79
C GLY A 16 -6.33 2.41 -9.07
N TYR A 17 -6.11 1.18 -9.58
CA TYR A 17 -5.15 0.24 -9.00
C TYR A 17 -3.69 0.59 -9.32
N GLY A 18 -3.44 1.51 -10.27
CA GLY A 18 -2.11 1.95 -10.66
C GLY A 18 -1.44 1.06 -11.71
N TYR A 19 -0.59 1.68 -12.52
CA TYR A 19 0.26 1.02 -13.50
C TYR A 19 1.60 1.75 -13.61
N ASN A 20 2.62 1.09 -14.16
CA ASN A 20 3.90 1.72 -14.40
C ASN A 20 3.77 2.71 -15.57
N VAL A 21 3.94 4.00 -15.28
CA VAL A 21 3.76 5.08 -16.26
C VAL A 21 4.82 5.03 -17.37
N GLU A 22 6.03 4.52 -17.10
CA GLU A 22 7.06 4.34 -18.14
C GLU A 22 6.64 3.25 -19.13
N HIS A 23 6.09 2.13 -18.63
CA HIS A 23 5.60 1.04 -19.49
C HIS A 23 4.41 1.52 -20.34
N PHE A 24 3.51 2.33 -19.76
CA PHE A 24 2.43 2.97 -20.48
C PHE A 24 2.96 3.83 -21.65
N TRP A 25 3.86 4.77 -21.38
CA TRP A 25 4.40 5.65 -22.42
C TRP A 25 5.25 4.89 -23.46
N TYR A 26 5.97 3.85 -23.05
CA TYR A 26 6.60 2.90 -23.98
C TYR A 26 5.58 2.28 -24.93
N GLY A 27 4.45 1.81 -24.40
CA GLY A 27 3.32 1.32 -25.17
C GLY A 27 2.81 2.35 -26.18
N ILE A 28 2.59 3.59 -25.75
CA ILE A 28 2.13 4.70 -26.60
C ILE A 28 3.13 5.00 -27.73
N GLN A 29 4.42 5.15 -27.41
CA GLN A 29 5.44 5.58 -28.37
C GLN A 29 5.82 4.49 -29.37
N LYS A 30 5.95 3.23 -28.91
CA LYS A 30 6.33 2.10 -29.76
C LYS A 30 5.18 1.61 -30.63
N PHE A 31 4.01 1.36 -30.03
CA PHE A 31 2.91 0.68 -30.72
C PHE A 31 1.86 1.62 -31.30
N LYS A 32 1.89 2.92 -30.94
CA LYS A 32 0.97 3.96 -31.43
C LYS A 32 -0.48 3.46 -31.44
N PRO A 33 -1.01 3.03 -30.29
CA PRO A 33 -2.29 2.33 -30.22
C PRO A 33 -3.42 3.23 -30.73
N ALA A 34 -4.38 2.64 -31.44
CA ALA A 34 -5.56 3.32 -31.93
C ALA A 34 -6.56 3.63 -30.80
N ALA A 35 -6.52 2.83 -29.71
CA ALA A 35 -7.30 3.06 -28.51
C ALA A 35 -6.57 2.64 -27.23
N ILE A 36 -6.91 3.33 -26.14
CA ILE A 36 -6.65 2.90 -24.77
C ILE A 36 -7.99 2.42 -24.20
N ILE A 37 -8.07 1.16 -23.80
CA ILE A 37 -9.33 0.57 -23.32
C ILE A 37 -9.11 -0.07 -21.96
N VAL A 38 -10.00 0.24 -21.02
CA VAL A 38 -10.06 -0.32 -19.67
C VAL A 38 -11.51 -0.68 -19.37
N ASP A 39 -11.78 -1.88 -18.90
CA ASP A 39 -13.00 -2.15 -18.16
C ASP A 39 -12.67 -2.21 -16.66
N SER A 40 -13.57 -1.72 -15.82
CA SER A 40 -13.38 -1.69 -14.37
C SER A 40 -14.42 -2.53 -13.63
N GLY A 41 -15.07 -3.45 -14.34
CA GLY A 41 -16.17 -4.25 -13.84
C GLY A 41 -15.69 -5.27 -12.82
N SER A 42 -16.35 -5.33 -11.68
CA SER A 42 -16.09 -6.42 -10.73
C SER A 42 -17.27 -6.62 -9.78
N THR A 43 -17.61 -7.89 -9.55
CA THR A 43 -18.51 -8.29 -8.45
C THR A 43 -17.72 -8.93 -7.29
N ASP A 44 -16.39 -9.01 -7.38
CA ASP A 44 -15.53 -9.68 -6.39
C ASP A 44 -15.66 -9.10 -4.98
N GLY A 45 -15.90 -7.79 -4.88
CA GLY A 45 -16.11 -7.11 -3.60
C GLY A 45 -17.43 -7.42 -2.90
N GLY A 46 -18.32 -8.17 -3.55
CA GLY A 46 -19.68 -8.43 -3.06
C GLY A 46 -20.64 -7.24 -3.23
N PRO A 47 -21.83 -7.28 -2.63
CA PRO A 47 -22.93 -6.35 -2.91
C PRO A 47 -22.74 -4.94 -2.33
N TYR A 48 -21.74 -4.76 -1.45
CA TYR A 48 -21.58 -3.54 -0.66
C TYR A 48 -21.34 -2.28 -1.50
N LYS A 49 -20.51 -2.39 -2.55
CA LYS A 49 -20.11 -1.22 -3.34
C LYS A 49 -21.28 -0.66 -4.15
N LEU A 50 -22.07 -1.54 -4.77
CA LEU A 50 -23.27 -1.17 -5.50
C LEU A 50 -24.32 -0.61 -4.53
N GLY A 51 -24.49 -1.26 -3.37
CA GLY A 51 -25.46 -0.84 -2.35
C GLY A 51 -25.14 0.53 -1.74
N MET A 52 -23.86 0.85 -1.57
CA MET A 52 -23.40 2.16 -1.10
C MET A 52 -23.26 3.19 -2.22
N ASN A 53 -23.36 2.77 -3.49
CA ASN A 53 -23.09 3.62 -4.65
C ASN A 53 -21.71 4.32 -4.51
N LYS A 54 -20.70 3.53 -4.13
CA LYS A 54 -19.35 3.98 -3.81
C LYS A 54 -18.36 3.35 -4.78
N MET A 55 -17.51 4.19 -5.37
CA MET A 55 -16.41 3.72 -6.22
C MET A 55 -15.47 2.75 -5.49
N THR A 56 -14.84 1.88 -6.26
CA THR A 56 -13.88 0.89 -5.76
C THR A 56 -12.68 1.55 -5.11
N CYS A 57 -12.02 2.46 -5.85
CA CYS A 57 -10.86 3.23 -5.40
C CYS A 57 -11.25 4.63 -4.89
N GLY A 58 -10.33 5.30 -4.19
CA GLY A 58 -10.49 6.71 -3.84
C GLY A 58 -10.30 7.61 -5.07
N ARG A 59 -10.92 8.80 -5.06
CA ARG A 59 -10.89 9.78 -6.17
C ARG A 59 -9.46 10.10 -6.65
N GLY A 60 -8.52 10.30 -5.73
CA GLY A 60 -7.12 10.58 -6.06
C GLY A 60 -6.41 9.46 -6.85
N SER A 61 -6.81 8.20 -6.65
CA SER A 61 -6.27 7.06 -7.40
C SER A 61 -6.72 7.08 -8.87
N TYR A 62 -7.98 7.44 -9.13
CA TYR A 62 -8.48 7.62 -10.50
C TYR A 62 -7.79 8.78 -11.21
N ILE A 63 -7.59 9.91 -10.52
CA ILE A 63 -6.88 11.08 -11.06
C ILE A 63 -5.45 10.69 -11.49
N ARG A 64 -4.71 9.98 -10.62
CA ARG A 64 -3.35 9.50 -10.91
C ARG A 64 -3.30 8.65 -12.19
N ASP A 65 -4.26 7.75 -12.36
CA ASP A 65 -4.27 6.81 -13.49
C ASP A 65 -4.81 7.45 -14.78
N LEU A 66 -5.73 8.41 -14.68
CA LEU A 66 -6.33 9.09 -15.83
C LEU A 66 -5.43 10.16 -16.43
N GLU A 67 -4.64 10.88 -15.64
CA GLU A 67 -3.81 11.97 -16.13
C GLU A 67 -2.88 11.57 -17.30
N PRO A 68 -2.13 10.45 -17.25
CA PRO A 68 -1.36 9.99 -18.40
C PRO A 68 -2.23 9.56 -19.59
N ILE A 69 -3.37 8.91 -19.33
CA ILE A 69 -4.32 8.44 -20.37
C ILE A 69 -4.90 9.62 -21.15
N LEU A 70 -5.38 10.65 -20.44
CA LEU A 70 -5.94 11.85 -21.04
C LEU A 70 -4.87 12.66 -21.77
N THR A 71 -3.64 12.70 -21.25
CA THR A 71 -2.50 13.34 -21.94
C THR A 71 -2.20 12.62 -23.27
N ALA A 72 -2.18 11.29 -23.28
CA ALA A 72 -1.99 10.51 -24.50
C ALA A 72 -3.15 10.69 -25.48
N CYS A 73 -4.39 10.70 -25.00
CA CYS A 73 -5.60 10.98 -25.78
C CYS A 73 -5.50 12.32 -26.51
N PHE A 74 -5.16 13.40 -25.79
CA PHE A 74 -5.12 14.75 -26.33
C PHE A 74 -4.02 14.93 -27.39
N HIS A 75 -2.79 14.51 -27.06
CA HIS A 75 -1.60 14.76 -27.89
C HIS A 75 -1.47 13.78 -29.06
N HIS A 76 -1.86 12.52 -28.88
CA HIS A 76 -1.73 11.49 -29.91
C HIS A 76 -3.04 11.13 -30.62
N LYS A 77 -4.16 11.78 -30.26
CA LYS A 77 -5.50 11.54 -30.84
C LYS A 77 -5.95 10.08 -30.72
N ILE A 78 -5.56 9.45 -29.61
CA ILE A 78 -5.90 8.07 -29.27
C ILE A 78 -7.29 8.06 -28.62
N LYS A 79 -8.16 7.12 -29.02
CA LYS A 79 -9.50 6.98 -28.41
C LYS A 79 -9.39 6.35 -27.03
N VAL A 80 -10.18 6.82 -26.08
CA VAL A 80 -10.22 6.24 -24.71
C VAL A 80 -11.60 5.65 -24.46
N LEU A 81 -11.68 4.37 -24.14
CA LEU A 81 -12.94 3.72 -23.75
C LEU A 81 -12.78 3.15 -22.34
N ILE A 82 -13.68 3.53 -21.43
CA ILE A 82 -13.68 3.05 -20.06
C ILE A 82 -15.05 2.43 -19.78
N GLY A 83 -15.08 1.11 -19.62
CA GLY A 83 -16.26 0.35 -19.21
C GLY A 83 -16.37 0.22 -17.69
N SER A 84 -17.59 -0.02 -17.20
CA SER A 84 -17.89 -0.26 -15.79
C SER A 84 -17.21 0.75 -14.85
N VAL A 85 -17.31 2.03 -15.21
CA VAL A 85 -16.58 3.09 -14.51
C VAL A 85 -16.86 3.05 -13.00
N GLY A 86 -15.79 3.18 -12.21
CA GLY A 86 -15.87 3.17 -10.76
C GLY A 86 -15.99 1.78 -10.11
N GLY A 87 -16.14 0.69 -10.85
CA GLY A 87 -16.40 -0.65 -10.31
C GLY A 87 -17.72 -1.20 -10.82
N ASP A 88 -18.78 -1.02 -10.04
CA ASP A 88 -20.11 -1.55 -10.35
C ASP A 88 -20.85 -0.77 -11.46
N GLY A 89 -20.30 0.36 -11.92
CA GLY A 89 -20.81 1.06 -13.10
C GLY A 89 -22.25 1.62 -13.00
N SER A 90 -22.72 2.03 -11.82
CA SER A 90 -24.00 2.73 -11.71
C SER A 90 -23.98 4.07 -12.45
N ASN A 91 -25.16 4.63 -12.75
CA ASN A 91 -25.25 5.94 -13.40
C ASN A 91 -24.57 7.05 -12.59
N LYS A 92 -24.54 6.92 -11.25
CA LYS A 92 -23.81 7.84 -10.36
C LYS A 92 -22.29 7.72 -10.58
N HIS A 93 -21.77 6.50 -10.75
CA HIS A 93 -20.36 6.32 -11.06
C HIS A 93 -19.97 6.92 -12.42
N VAL A 94 -20.86 6.83 -13.42
CA VAL A 94 -20.66 7.47 -14.74
C VAL A 94 -20.53 8.98 -14.60
N GLN A 95 -21.42 9.60 -13.83
CA GLN A 95 -21.35 11.04 -13.58
C GLN A 95 -20.09 11.44 -12.82
N GLU A 96 -19.76 10.75 -11.72
CA GLU A 96 -18.56 11.03 -10.93
C GLU A 96 -17.27 10.85 -11.76
N MET A 97 -17.21 9.84 -12.63
CA MET A 97 -16.08 9.65 -13.53
C MET A 97 -15.98 10.77 -14.57
N PHE A 98 -17.11 11.21 -15.12
CA PHE A 98 -17.16 12.38 -16.01
C PHE A 98 -16.63 13.63 -15.29
N ASP A 99 -16.98 13.82 -14.02
CA ASP A 99 -16.52 14.97 -13.21
C ASP A 99 -15.01 14.88 -12.92
N ILE A 100 -14.47 13.67 -12.72
CA ILE A 100 -13.01 13.45 -12.62
C ILE A 100 -12.32 13.82 -13.94
N VAL A 101 -12.80 13.28 -15.07
CA VAL A 101 -12.24 13.57 -16.40
C VAL A 101 -12.29 15.07 -16.69
N SER A 102 -13.42 15.73 -16.40
CA SER A 102 -13.59 17.18 -16.58
C SER A 102 -12.61 17.98 -15.73
N SER A 103 -12.48 17.63 -14.45
CA SER A 103 -11.57 18.30 -13.51
C SER A 103 -10.10 18.15 -13.93
N VAL A 104 -9.69 16.97 -14.38
CA VAL A 104 -8.33 16.73 -14.88
C VAL A 104 -8.08 17.47 -16.19
N SER A 105 -9.06 17.46 -17.09
CA SER A 105 -8.97 18.13 -18.41
C SER A 105 -8.84 19.65 -18.27
N GLU A 106 -9.64 20.29 -17.42
CA GLU A 106 -9.55 21.72 -17.13
C GLU A 106 -8.17 22.09 -16.57
N ARG A 107 -7.69 21.32 -15.59
CA ARG A 107 -6.37 21.53 -14.97
C ARG A 107 -5.21 21.40 -15.97
N LEU A 108 -5.35 20.52 -16.97
CA LEU A 108 -4.31 20.23 -17.95
C LEU A 108 -4.47 21.00 -19.26
N GLY A 109 -5.51 21.84 -19.42
CA GLY A 109 -5.69 22.58 -20.66
C GLY A 109 -6.26 21.75 -21.82
N PHE A 110 -6.94 20.63 -21.55
CA PHE A 110 -7.42 19.71 -22.58
C PHE A 110 -8.92 19.85 -22.85
N SER A 111 -9.28 19.84 -24.12
CA SER A 111 -10.69 19.80 -24.56
C SER A 111 -10.97 18.46 -25.23
N PHE A 112 -12.11 17.87 -24.90
CA PHE A 112 -12.51 16.55 -25.39
C PHE A 112 -14.00 16.49 -25.70
N LYS A 113 -14.36 15.73 -26.73
CA LYS A 113 -15.72 15.25 -26.91
C LYS A 113 -15.90 13.93 -26.15
N VAL A 114 -16.80 13.89 -25.18
CA VAL A 114 -17.04 12.73 -24.32
C VAL A 114 -18.42 12.14 -24.58
N ALA A 115 -18.47 10.83 -24.78
CA ALA A 115 -19.72 10.07 -24.80
C ALA A 115 -19.91 9.35 -23.45
N THR A 116 -21.11 9.40 -22.89
CA THR A 116 -21.48 8.66 -21.67
C THR A 116 -22.58 7.65 -21.97
N ILE A 117 -22.46 6.43 -21.47
CA ILE A 117 -23.45 5.35 -21.59
C ILE A 117 -23.90 4.97 -20.19
N ASN A 118 -25.20 5.16 -19.90
CA ASN A 118 -25.79 4.77 -18.64
C ASN A 118 -26.26 3.30 -18.68
N ALA A 119 -26.26 2.65 -17.52
CA ALA A 119 -26.56 1.22 -17.38
C ALA A 119 -27.72 0.92 -16.42
N GLY A 120 -28.29 1.93 -15.77
CA GLY A 120 -29.44 1.77 -14.87
C GLY A 120 -30.70 1.31 -15.61
N MET A 121 -31.46 0.40 -14.98
CA MET A 121 -32.70 -0.15 -15.55
C MET A 121 -33.96 0.39 -14.88
N ASP A 122 -34.97 0.68 -15.69
CA ASP A 122 -36.29 1.10 -15.20
C ASP A 122 -37.02 -0.05 -14.49
N ARG A 123 -37.47 0.18 -13.26
CA ARG A 123 -38.10 -0.84 -12.42
C ARG A 123 -39.43 -1.31 -12.97
N ASN A 124 -40.22 -0.42 -13.59
CA ASN A 124 -41.52 -0.80 -14.15
C ASN A 124 -41.33 -1.66 -15.39
N LEU A 125 -40.32 -1.37 -16.22
CA LEU A 125 -39.92 -2.23 -17.32
C LEU A 125 -39.52 -3.62 -16.81
N VAL A 126 -38.64 -3.70 -15.80
CA VAL A 126 -38.23 -5.00 -15.23
C VAL A 126 -39.45 -5.78 -14.71
N LYS A 127 -40.35 -5.13 -13.94
CA LYS A 127 -41.58 -5.77 -13.45
C LYS A 127 -42.51 -6.24 -14.57
N SER A 128 -42.66 -5.45 -15.63
CA SER A 128 -43.41 -5.84 -16.82
C SER A 128 -42.77 -7.06 -17.51
N ARG A 129 -41.44 -7.12 -17.59
CA ARG A 129 -40.74 -8.28 -18.17
C ARG A 129 -40.92 -9.54 -17.33
N ILE A 130 -40.93 -9.42 -16.00
CA ILE A 130 -41.26 -10.53 -15.10
C ILE A 130 -42.68 -11.05 -15.39
N GLN A 131 -43.68 -10.16 -15.45
CA GLN A 131 -45.08 -10.52 -15.72
C GLN A 131 -45.27 -11.20 -17.08
N ASN A 132 -44.44 -10.86 -18.06
CA ASN A 132 -44.47 -11.42 -19.41
C ASN A 132 -43.52 -12.61 -19.62
N HIS A 133 -42.95 -13.18 -18.54
CA HIS A 133 -41.99 -14.30 -18.61
C HIS A 133 -40.78 -14.05 -19.52
N LYS A 134 -40.29 -12.80 -19.55
CA LYS A 134 -39.11 -12.34 -20.31
C LYS A 134 -37.86 -12.14 -19.43
N VAL A 135 -37.84 -12.78 -18.27
CA VAL A 135 -36.72 -12.74 -17.30
C VAL A 135 -36.43 -14.18 -16.89
N SER A 136 -35.15 -14.55 -16.80
CA SER A 136 -34.71 -15.86 -16.34
C SER A 136 -33.55 -15.77 -15.35
N PRO A 137 -33.35 -16.74 -14.45
CA PRO A 137 -32.18 -16.85 -13.60
C PRO A 137 -30.84 -16.77 -14.37
N CYS A 138 -29.84 -16.09 -13.81
CA CYS A 138 -28.46 -16.12 -14.31
C CYS A 138 -27.59 -16.98 -13.39
N GLY A 139 -27.51 -18.29 -13.69
CA GLY A 139 -26.87 -19.26 -12.80
C GLY A 139 -27.83 -19.77 -11.71
N PRO A 140 -27.33 -20.30 -10.58
CA PRO A 140 -28.15 -21.02 -9.60
C PRO A 140 -28.87 -20.08 -8.61
N VAL A 141 -29.69 -19.16 -9.15
CA VAL A 141 -30.54 -18.23 -8.38
C VAL A 141 -32.02 -18.56 -8.53
N GLU A 142 -32.84 -18.15 -7.55
CA GLU A 142 -34.30 -18.29 -7.61
C GLU A 142 -34.91 -17.37 -8.69
N GLU A 143 -36.16 -17.63 -9.07
CA GLU A 143 -36.90 -16.77 -10.02
C GLU A 143 -37.07 -15.34 -9.49
N LEU A 144 -36.94 -14.35 -10.39
CA LEU A 144 -37.06 -12.95 -10.00
C LEU A 144 -38.51 -12.58 -9.70
N VAL A 145 -38.77 -12.12 -8.48
CA VAL A 145 -40.08 -11.62 -8.06
C VAL A 145 -40.14 -10.08 -8.07
N PRO A 146 -41.31 -9.46 -8.33
CA PRO A 146 -41.46 -8.00 -8.33
C PRO A 146 -40.99 -7.31 -7.05
N ASP A 147 -41.21 -7.91 -5.89
CA ASP A 147 -40.82 -7.35 -4.59
C ASP A 147 -39.29 -7.18 -4.45
N ALA A 148 -38.50 -8.06 -5.07
CA ALA A 148 -37.04 -7.94 -5.09
C ALA A 148 -36.58 -6.74 -5.94
N VAL A 149 -37.31 -6.43 -7.02
CA VAL A 149 -37.08 -5.25 -7.86
C VAL A 149 -37.41 -3.97 -7.09
N ASP A 150 -38.50 -3.97 -6.31
CA ASP A 150 -38.90 -2.83 -5.50
C ASP A 150 -37.94 -2.61 -4.32
N GLY A 151 -37.45 -3.69 -3.70
CA GLY A 151 -36.49 -3.66 -2.59
C GLY A 151 -35.03 -3.45 -2.98
N ALA A 152 -34.68 -3.43 -4.27
CA ALA A 152 -33.31 -3.14 -4.70
C ALA A 152 -32.97 -1.66 -4.46
N VAL A 153 -31.74 -1.36 -4.01
CA VAL A 153 -31.23 0.02 -3.88
C VAL A 153 -30.97 0.61 -5.26
N ASP A 154 -30.33 -0.18 -6.12
CA ASP A 154 -30.02 0.17 -7.50
C ASP A 154 -30.09 -1.11 -8.36
N ILE A 155 -30.38 -0.95 -9.65
CA ILE A 155 -30.41 -2.05 -10.63
C ILE A 155 -29.67 -1.59 -11.87
N VAL A 156 -28.58 -2.27 -12.17
CA VAL A 156 -27.75 -2.03 -13.35
C VAL A 156 -27.83 -3.23 -14.29
N ALA A 157 -27.70 -2.99 -15.59
CA ALA A 157 -27.59 -4.03 -16.60
C ALA A 157 -26.16 -4.07 -17.17
N GLN A 158 -25.62 -5.26 -17.40
CA GLN A 158 -24.37 -5.42 -18.16
C GLN A 158 -24.63 -5.13 -19.64
N VAL A 159 -24.36 -3.90 -20.04
CA VAL A 159 -24.53 -3.47 -21.44
C VAL A 159 -23.56 -4.23 -22.38
N GLY A 160 -24.05 -4.56 -23.58
CA GLY A 160 -23.27 -5.18 -24.65
C GLY A 160 -22.41 -4.21 -25.45
N ALA A 161 -21.91 -4.65 -26.61
CA ALA A 161 -21.05 -3.85 -27.48
C ALA A 161 -21.81 -2.77 -28.27
N GLU A 162 -23.13 -2.92 -28.42
CA GLU A 162 -23.98 -2.10 -29.29
C GLU A 162 -24.04 -0.62 -28.85
N PRO A 163 -24.23 -0.27 -27.55
CA PRO A 163 -24.18 1.13 -27.13
C PRO A 163 -22.81 1.77 -27.34
N PHE A 164 -21.72 1.02 -27.19
CA PHE A 164 -20.37 1.51 -27.48
C PHE A 164 -20.14 1.71 -28.98
N LEU A 165 -20.63 0.80 -29.83
CA LEU A 165 -20.63 0.97 -31.29
C LEU A 165 -21.39 2.22 -31.71
N GLU A 166 -22.57 2.46 -31.12
CA GLU A 166 -23.34 3.67 -31.35
C GLU A 166 -22.58 4.93 -30.90
N ALA A 167 -21.95 4.88 -29.72
CA ALA A 167 -21.12 5.99 -29.23
C ALA A 167 -19.97 6.32 -30.18
N LEU A 168 -19.30 5.31 -30.74
CA LEU A 168 -18.18 5.49 -31.66
C LEU A 168 -18.59 6.15 -32.98
N LYS A 169 -19.85 6.03 -33.44
CA LYS A 169 -20.36 6.73 -34.63
C LYS A 169 -20.31 8.26 -34.46
N GLY A 170 -20.49 8.75 -33.24
CA GLY A 170 -20.37 10.17 -32.91
C GLY A 170 -18.93 10.69 -32.87
N ASN A 171 -17.94 9.83 -33.13
CA ASN A 171 -16.50 10.11 -33.08
C ASN A 171 -16.02 10.83 -31.79
N PRO A 172 -16.44 10.41 -30.58
CA PRO A 172 -15.98 11.00 -29.33
C PRO A 172 -14.49 10.70 -29.11
N ASP A 173 -13.79 11.54 -28.36
CA ASP A 173 -12.42 11.25 -27.91
C ASP A 173 -12.42 10.21 -26.78
N ILE A 174 -13.42 10.31 -25.89
CA ILE A 174 -13.55 9.48 -24.70
C ILE A 174 -14.97 8.88 -24.64
N VAL A 175 -15.09 7.60 -24.31
CA VAL A 175 -16.36 6.92 -23.99
C VAL A 175 -16.32 6.42 -22.55
N LEU A 176 -17.28 6.84 -21.73
CA LEU A 176 -17.46 6.41 -20.35
C LEU A 176 -18.74 5.58 -20.24
N GLY A 177 -18.59 4.28 -20.05
CA GLY A 177 -19.71 3.36 -19.86
C GLY A 177 -19.94 3.02 -18.40
N GLY A 178 -21.21 2.93 -18.03
CA GLY A 178 -21.66 2.28 -16.80
C GLY A 178 -21.39 0.78 -16.84
N ARG A 179 -22.15 0.01 -16.07
CA ARG A 179 -21.97 -1.44 -15.96
C ARG A 179 -22.03 -2.08 -17.35
N CYS A 180 -20.98 -2.74 -17.77
CA CYS A 180 -20.94 -3.46 -19.03
C CYS A 180 -20.60 -4.94 -18.82
N TYR A 181 -20.84 -5.73 -19.87
CA TYR A 181 -20.15 -6.99 -20.01
C TYR A 181 -18.68 -6.67 -20.31
N ASP A 182 -17.76 -7.14 -19.48
CA ASP A 182 -16.36 -6.67 -19.42
C ASP A 182 -15.63 -6.64 -20.80
N PRO A 183 -15.83 -7.59 -21.74
CA PRO A 183 -15.23 -7.52 -23.08
C PRO A 183 -15.85 -6.48 -24.02
N ALA A 184 -17.06 -5.97 -23.72
CA ALA A 184 -17.87 -5.16 -24.62
C ALA A 184 -17.17 -3.90 -25.17
N PRO A 185 -16.48 -3.05 -24.37
CA PRO A 185 -15.79 -1.87 -24.92
C PRO A 185 -14.68 -2.26 -25.92
N PHE A 186 -13.99 -3.38 -25.69
CA PHE A 186 -12.97 -3.91 -26.59
C PHE A 186 -13.59 -4.45 -27.88
N ALA A 187 -14.61 -5.31 -27.75
CA ALA A 187 -15.32 -5.89 -28.87
C ALA A 187 -15.93 -4.80 -29.75
N ALA A 188 -16.59 -3.81 -29.16
CA ALA A 188 -17.17 -2.68 -29.88
C ALA A 188 -16.13 -1.91 -30.70
N PHE A 189 -14.98 -1.59 -30.12
CA PHE A 189 -13.93 -0.89 -30.85
C PHE A 189 -13.41 -1.73 -32.03
N CYS A 190 -13.17 -3.03 -31.84
CA CYS A 190 -12.74 -3.93 -32.90
C CYS A 190 -13.77 -4.12 -34.02
N LEU A 191 -15.04 -4.31 -33.65
CA LEU A 191 -16.16 -4.43 -34.60
C LEU A 191 -16.32 -3.15 -35.43
N SER A 192 -16.13 -1.97 -34.82
CA SER A 192 -16.14 -0.68 -35.55
C SER A 192 -15.04 -0.57 -36.62
N LYS A 193 -14.00 -1.40 -36.52
CA LYS A 193 -12.88 -1.49 -37.46
C LYS A 193 -13.00 -2.67 -38.43
N GLY A 194 -14.07 -3.46 -38.35
CA GLY A 194 -14.32 -4.60 -39.25
C GLY A 194 -13.60 -5.91 -38.87
N ILE A 195 -13.11 -6.03 -37.63
CA ILE A 195 -12.53 -7.29 -37.12
C ILE A 195 -13.63 -8.36 -36.99
N SER A 196 -13.31 -9.62 -37.24
CA SER A 196 -14.26 -10.72 -37.11
C SER A 196 -14.79 -10.86 -35.68
N ASN A 197 -16.07 -11.25 -35.56
CA ASN A 197 -16.81 -11.19 -34.29
C ASN A 197 -16.13 -12.02 -33.18
N GLY A 198 -15.82 -13.29 -33.45
CA GLY A 198 -15.17 -14.18 -32.46
C GLY A 198 -13.80 -13.68 -31.99
N VAL A 199 -13.02 -13.08 -32.88
CA VAL A 199 -11.70 -12.52 -32.57
C VAL A 199 -11.81 -11.27 -31.69
N ALA A 200 -12.76 -10.38 -32.00
CA ALA A 200 -13.03 -9.18 -31.22
C ALA A 200 -13.42 -9.52 -29.76
N TRP A 201 -14.34 -10.48 -29.57
CA TRP A 201 -14.76 -10.92 -28.25
C TRP A 201 -13.68 -11.69 -27.49
N HIS A 202 -12.92 -12.57 -28.16
CA HIS A 202 -11.85 -13.31 -27.50
C HIS A 202 -10.71 -12.39 -27.04
N MET A 203 -10.33 -11.41 -27.86
CA MET A 203 -9.36 -10.39 -27.46
C MET A 203 -9.88 -9.60 -26.26
N GLY A 204 -11.14 -9.14 -26.30
CA GLY A 204 -11.75 -8.41 -25.20
C GLY A 204 -11.72 -9.20 -23.89
N LYS A 205 -12.06 -10.50 -23.92
CA LYS A 205 -12.05 -11.37 -22.75
C LYS A 205 -10.67 -11.46 -22.08
N ILE A 206 -9.60 -11.41 -22.86
CA ILE A 206 -8.23 -11.47 -22.32
C ILE A 206 -7.78 -10.09 -21.87
N MET A 207 -8.04 -9.06 -22.68
CA MET A 207 -7.58 -7.69 -22.44
C MET A 207 -8.36 -6.96 -21.33
N GLU A 208 -9.58 -7.37 -20.98
CA GLU A 208 -10.32 -6.83 -19.82
C GLU A 208 -9.51 -6.98 -18.51
N CYS A 209 -8.70 -8.04 -18.42
CA CYS A 209 -7.80 -8.30 -17.30
C CYS A 209 -6.38 -7.79 -17.52
N GLY A 210 -6.13 -7.00 -18.57
CA GLY A 210 -4.82 -6.43 -18.89
C GLY A 210 -3.70 -7.47 -18.97
N GLY A 211 -2.60 -7.22 -18.25
CA GLY A 211 -1.38 -8.03 -18.27
C GLY A 211 -1.39 -9.30 -17.42
N ILE A 212 -2.54 -9.68 -16.85
CA ILE A 212 -2.61 -10.78 -15.87
C ILE A 212 -2.26 -12.16 -16.48
N CYS A 213 -2.43 -12.33 -17.79
CA CYS A 213 -2.07 -13.56 -18.51
C CYS A 213 -0.56 -13.70 -18.82
N ALA A 214 0.25 -12.67 -18.54
CA ALA A 214 1.70 -12.73 -18.73
C ALA A 214 2.39 -13.55 -17.61
N ILE A 215 3.61 -14.00 -17.90
CA ILE A 215 4.51 -14.61 -16.93
C ILE A 215 5.84 -13.81 -16.88
N PRO A 216 6.28 -13.33 -15.69
CA PRO A 216 5.49 -13.20 -14.47
C PRO A 216 4.21 -12.36 -14.68
N LYS A 217 3.25 -12.48 -13.76
CA LYS A 217 1.96 -11.78 -13.85
C LYS A 217 2.18 -10.26 -13.94
N GLY A 218 1.74 -9.67 -15.04
CA GLY A 218 1.90 -8.25 -15.33
C GLY A 218 0.63 -7.42 -15.14
N ARG A 219 0.70 -6.16 -15.60
CA ARG A 219 -0.43 -5.21 -15.58
C ARG A 219 -0.80 -4.67 -16.95
N SER A 220 0.19 -4.28 -17.75
CA SER A 220 -0.04 -3.53 -18.98
C SER A 220 0.23 -4.39 -20.22
N MET A 221 -0.67 -4.34 -21.18
CA MET A 221 -0.66 -5.21 -22.37
C MET A 221 -0.98 -4.42 -23.63
N ILE A 222 -0.38 -4.83 -24.75
CA ILE A 222 -0.77 -4.43 -26.11
C ILE A 222 -1.42 -5.62 -26.80
N ALA A 223 -2.57 -5.36 -27.42
CA ALA A 223 -3.18 -6.26 -28.41
C ALA A 223 -3.02 -5.68 -29.81
N THR A 224 -2.32 -6.37 -30.70
CA THR A 224 -2.20 -6.00 -32.12
C THR A 224 -3.20 -6.81 -32.95
N MET A 225 -4.16 -6.13 -33.57
CA MET A 225 -5.36 -6.69 -34.17
C MET A 225 -5.25 -6.88 -35.68
N ARG A 226 -5.79 -8.00 -36.18
CA ARG A 226 -6.00 -8.34 -37.60
C ARG A 226 -7.41 -8.90 -37.77
N TYR A 227 -7.85 -9.07 -39.02
CA TYR A 227 -9.21 -9.52 -39.32
C TYR A 227 -9.61 -10.81 -38.56
N ASP A 228 -8.74 -11.82 -38.57
CA ASP A 228 -8.98 -13.17 -38.03
C ASP A 228 -8.03 -13.59 -36.89
N SER A 229 -7.18 -12.68 -36.41
CA SER A 229 -6.23 -12.96 -35.32
C SER A 229 -5.84 -11.71 -34.52
N PHE A 230 -5.23 -11.91 -33.35
CA PHE A 230 -4.57 -10.85 -32.59
C PHE A 230 -3.31 -11.33 -31.87
N ASP A 231 -2.37 -10.42 -31.62
CA ASP A 231 -1.13 -10.70 -30.89
C ASP A 231 -1.14 -9.99 -29.53
N LEU A 232 -0.77 -10.68 -28.47
CA LEU A 232 -0.65 -10.13 -27.13
C LEU A 232 0.82 -9.95 -26.76
N THR A 233 1.21 -8.73 -26.41
CA THR A 233 2.57 -8.37 -26.00
C THR A 233 2.54 -7.57 -24.69
N PRO A 234 3.08 -8.10 -23.58
CA PRO A 234 3.18 -7.35 -22.32
C PRO A 234 4.19 -6.21 -22.46
N LEU A 235 4.00 -5.14 -21.68
CA LEU A 235 4.83 -3.93 -21.80
C LEU A 235 6.05 -3.92 -20.86
N ALA A 236 6.04 -4.66 -19.75
CA ALA A 236 7.21 -4.71 -18.87
C ALA A 236 8.32 -5.56 -19.52
N PRO A 237 9.60 -5.18 -19.41
CA PRO A 237 10.70 -5.87 -20.08
C PRO A 237 10.79 -7.35 -19.76
N GLU A 238 10.61 -7.72 -18.50
CA GLU A 238 10.77 -9.07 -17.94
C GLU A 238 9.60 -10.03 -18.23
N GLU A 239 8.45 -9.50 -18.63
CA GLU A 239 7.21 -10.24 -18.86
C GLU A 239 7.15 -10.86 -20.25
N ARG A 240 6.48 -12.02 -20.38
CA ARG A 240 6.13 -12.64 -21.66
C ARG A 240 4.73 -13.25 -21.65
N CYS A 241 4.09 -13.30 -22.82
CA CYS A 241 2.92 -14.14 -23.07
C CYS A 241 3.37 -15.44 -23.72
N THR A 242 2.91 -16.57 -23.18
CA THR A 242 3.08 -17.90 -23.78
C THR A 242 1.72 -18.48 -24.21
N PRO A 243 1.67 -19.42 -25.18
CA PRO A 243 0.43 -20.11 -25.54
C PRO A 243 -0.34 -20.62 -24.33
N LEU A 244 0.36 -21.29 -23.40
CA LEU A 244 -0.22 -21.83 -22.18
C LEU A 244 -0.78 -20.73 -21.26
N SER A 245 -0.01 -19.66 -21.02
CA SER A 245 -0.44 -18.61 -20.09
C SER A 245 -1.62 -17.77 -20.64
N VAL A 246 -1.66 -17.58 -21.95
CA VAL A 246 -2.76 -16.90 -22.65
C VAL A 246 -4.02 -17.78 -22.67
N ALA A 247 -3.90 -19.07 -23.01
CA ALA A 247 -5.02 -20.01 -22.98
C ALA A 247 -5.60 -20.15 -21.56
N ALA A 248 -4.74 -20.24 -20.55
CA ALA A 248 -5.15 -20.38 -19.14
C ALA A 248 -5.97 -19.19 -18.62
N HIS A 249 -5.90 -18.04 -19.28
CA HIS A 249 -6.68 -16.88 -18.86
C HIS A 249 -8.18 -17.06 -19.07
N THR A 250 -8.60 -17.93 -20.00
CA THR A 250 -10.02 -18.25 -20.25
C THR A 250 -10.69 -18.97 -19.08
N LEU A 251 -9.91 -19.62 -18.21
CA LEU A 251 -10.39 -20.25 -16.97
C LEU A 251 -10.78 -19.23 -15.89
N TYR A 252 -10.23 -18.01 -15.98
CA TYR A 252 -10.33 -17.02 -14.93
C TYR A 252 -11.74 -16.43 -14.83
N GLU A 253 -12.39 -16.62 -13.67
CA GLU A 253 -13.72 -16.08 -13.33
C GLU A 253 -14.85 -16.51 -14.29
N LYS A 254 -14.77 -17.73 -14.82
CA LYS A 254 -15.78 -18.29 -15.72
C LYS A 254 -16.18 -19.70 -15.28
N THR A 255 -17.46 -20.02 -15.46
CA THR A 255 -18.05 -21.34 -15.15
C THR A 255 -17.39 -22.42 -16.00
N ARG A 256 -17.13 -22.08 -17.27
CA ARG A 256 -16.45 -22.89 -18.27
C ARG A 256 -15.42 -22.05 -19.03
N PRO A 257 -14.27 -22.63 -19.43
CA PRO A 257 -13.26 -21.92 -20.21
C PRO A 257 -13.58 -21.87 -21.71
N ASP A 258 -14.39 -22.79 -22.24
CA ASP A 258 -14.60 -23.02 -23.68
C ASP A 258 -15.89 -22.38 -24.24
N ARG A 259 -16.82 -22.00 -23.36
CA ARG A 259 -18.10 -21.36 -23.68
C ARG A 259 -18.32 -20.17 -22.77
N LEU A 260 -18.29 -18.98 -23.34
CA LEU A 260 -18.37 -17.73 -22.59
C LEU A 260 -19.61 -16.93 -23.03
N PRO A 261 -20.77 -17.14 -22.37
CA PRO A 261 -22.01 -16.43 -22.70
C PRO A 261 -21.91 -14.95 -22.33
N GLY A 262 -22.50 -14.10 -23.18
CA GLY A 262 -22.63 -12.67 -22.96
C GLY A 262 -23.78 -12.08 -23.78
N PRO A 263 -23.97 -10.75 -23.76
CA PRO A 263 -25.02 -10.10 -24.53
C PRO A 263 -24.91 -10.41 -26.03
N GLY A 264 -25.99 -10.94 -26.60
CA GLY A 264 -26.13 -11.26 -28.03
C GLY A 264 -25.50 -12.59 -28.49
N GLY A 265 -24.81 -13.33 -27.62
CA GLY A 265 -24.24 -14.61 -28.03
C GLY A 265 -23.28 -15.27 -27.05
N VAL A 266 -22.72 -16.40 -27.49
CA VAL A 266 -21.74 -17.19 -26.76
C VAL A 266 -20.43 -17.19 -27.53
N LEU A 267 -19.35 -16.74 -26.89
CA LEU A 267 -18.01 -16.91 -27.43
C LEU A 267 -17.57 -18.38 -27.25
N SER A 268 -17.42 -19.08 -28.38
CA SER A 268 -16.93 -20.46 -28.48
C SER A 268 -15.44 -20.48 -28.82
N LEU A 269 -14.68 -21.25 -28.03
CA LEU A 269 -13.23 -21.40 -28.19
C LEU A 269 -12.81 -22.78 -28.73
N ASP A 270 -13.74 -23.58 -29.27
CA ASP A 270 -13.45 -24.94 -29.77
C ASP A 270 -12.30 -24.97 -30.78
N ASN A 271 -12.23 -23.95 -31.63
CA ASN A 271 -11.25 -23.84 -32.70
C ASN A 271 -10.14 -22.81 -32.37
N ALA A 272 -10.08 -22.35 -31.12
CA ALA A 272 -9.10 -21.35 -30.70
C ALA A 272 -7.68 -21.93 -30.76
N LYS A 273 -6.75 -21.16 -31.35
CA LYS A 273 -5.34 -21.51 -31.46
C LYS A 273 -4.49 -20.45 -30.77
N TYR A 274 -3.40 -20.90 -30.15
CA TYR A 274 -2.43 -20.07 -29.44
C TYR A 274 -1.03 -20.39 -29.95
N GLU A 275 -0.39 -19.42 -30.60
CA GLU A 275 0.89 -19.61 -31.29
C GLU A 275 1.94 -18.63 -30.75
N GLN A 276 3.12 -19.14 -30.35
CA GLN A 276 4.22 -18.29 -29.93
C GLN A 276 4.84 -17.62 -31.17
N ILE A 277 4.85 -16.28 -31.22
CA ILE A 277 5.40 -15.52 -32.36
C ILE A 277 6.82 -15.03 -32.08
N THR A 278 7.04 -14.55 -30.86
CA THR A 278 8.36 -14.15 -30.33
C THR A 278 8.48 -14.69 -28.92
N ASP A 279 9.63 -14.60 -28.26
CA ASP A 279 9.75 -15.00 -26.85
C ASP A 279 8.81 -14.26 -25.89
N LYS A 280 8.23 -13.14 -26.33
CA LYS A 280 7.36 -12.25 -25.55
C LYS A 280 5.89 -12.24 -26.02
N THR A 281 5.66 -12.56 -27.29
CA THR A 281 4.38 -12.34 -27.98
C THR A 281 3.72 -13.65 -28.36
N THR A 282 2.43 -13.79 -28.04
CA THR A 282 1.58 -14.92 -28.45
C THR A 282 0.45 -14.43 -29.33
N ARG A 283 0.20 -15.12 -30.44
CA ARG A 283 -0.92 -14.92 -31.35
C ARG A 283 -2.09 -15.82 -30.98
N VAL A 284 -3.29 -15.28 -31.11
CA VAL A 284 -4.55 -15.98 -30.88
C VAL A 284 -5.44 -15.85 -32.10
N SER A 285 -6.09 -16.95 -32.51
CA SER A 285 -7.02 -17.00 -33.65
C SER A 285 -8.09 -18.09 -33.47
N GLY A 286 -9.07 -18.16 -34.39
CA GLY A 286 -9.99 -19.30 -34.51
C GLY A 286 -11.22 -19.29 -33.60
N ALA A 287 -11.36 -18.32 -32.70
CA ALA A 287 -12.57 -18.18 -31.88
C ALA A 287 -13.80 -17.78 -32.71
N GLN A 288 -14.98 -18.24 -32.28
CA GLN A 288 -16.26 -17.96 -32.94
C GLN A 288 -17.24 -17.34 -31.95
N PHE A 289 -18.06 -16.39 -32.41
CA PHE A 289 -19.16 -15.85 -31.61
C PHE A 289 -20.48 -16.40 -32.17
N LEU A 290 -21.14 -17.24 -31.38
CA LEU A 290 -22.38 -17.91 -31.75
C LEU A 290 -23.56 -17.07 -31.27
N GLU A 291 -24.38 -16.58 -32.20
CA GLU A 291 -25.51 -15.72 -31.85
C GLU A 291 -26.57 -16.47 -31.03
N THR A 292 -27.14 -15.78 -30.04
CA THR A 292 -28.27 -16.25 -29.23
C THR A 292 -29.34 -15.16 -29.18
N PRO A 293 -30.57 -15.45 -28.71
CA PRO A 293 -31.50 -14.40 -28.31
C PRO A 293 -30.79 -13.36 -27.43
N TYR A 294 -31.06 -12.09 -27.68
CA TYR A 294 -30.33 -11.01 -27.03
C TYR A 294 -30.83 -10.84 -25.60
N GLN A 295 -29.95 -11.12 -24.64
CA GLN A 295 -30.24 -10.96 -23.22
C GLN A 295 -29.16 -10.09 -22.57
N VAL A 296 -29.55 -9.28 -21.60
CA VAL A 296 -28.61 -8.56 -20.73
C VAL A 296 -28.76 -9.03 -19.30
N LYS A 297 -27.64 -9.06 -18.58
CA LYS A 297 -27.62 -9.47 -17.17
C LYS A 297 -27.92 -8.29 -16.26
N LEU A 298 -28.94 -8.41 -15.44
CA LEU A 298 -29.30 -7.48 -14.38
C LEU A 298 -28.56 -7.83 -13.10
N GLU A 299 -27.99 -6.82 -12.45
CA GLU A 299 -27.38 -6.89 -11.13
C GLU A 299 -28.02 -5.83 -10.22
N GLY A 300 -28.48 -6.26 -9.04
CA GLY A 300 -29.13 -5.39 -8.07
C GLY A 300 -29.02 -5.93 -6.67
N VAL A 301 -29.03 -5.02 -5.70
CA VAL A 301 -28.76 -5.35 -4.29
C VAL A 301 -29.79 -4.73 -3.37
N THR A 302 -30.16 -5.44 -2.30
CA THR A 302 -31.10 -4.99 -1.28
C THR A 302 -30.37 -4.68 0.01
N PHE A 303 -30.73 -3.55 0.63
CA PHE A 303 -30.25 -3.17 1.97
C PHE A 303 -30.92 -4.04 3.04
N LEU A 304 -30.11 -4.64 3.92
CA LEU A 304 -30.59 -5.54 4.98
C LEU A 304 -30.62 -4.89 6.36
N GLY A 305 -29.74 -3.93 6.61
CA GLY A 305 -29.54 -3.34 7.93
C GLY A 305 -28.08 -2.97 8.17
N TYR A 306 -27.67 -3.03 9.44
CA TYR A 306 -26.34 -2.65 9.90
C TYR A 306 -25.65 -3.82 10.60
N ARG A 307 -24.32 -3.88 10.52
CA ARG A 307 -23.49 -4.93 11.10
C ARG A 307 -22.61 -4.40 12.22
N THR A 308 -22.55 -5.14 13.31
CA THR A 308 -21.50 -5.02 14.34
C THR A 308 -20.81 -6.37 14.50
N ILE A 309 -19.50 -6.36 14.62
CA ILE A 309 -18.68 -7.56 14.83
C ILE A 309 -17.97 -7.51 16.18
N PHE A 310 -17.59 -8.67 16.70
CA PHE A 310 -16.62 -8.81 17.78
C PHE A 310 -15.74 -10.04 17.54
N ILE A 311 -14.50 -10.01 17.98
CA ILE A 311 -13.57 -11.13 17.80
C ILE A 311 -12.79 -11.40 19.09
N GLY A 312 -12.50 -12.68 19.35
CA GLY A 312 -11.65 -13.06 20.46
C GLY A 312 -11.23 -14.52 20.43
N GLY A 313 -10.12 -14.79 21.11
CA GLY A 313 -9.52 -16.12 21.22
C GLY A 313 -10.08 -16.92 22.39
N ILE A 314 -10.11 -18.25 22.25
CA ILE A 314 -10.42 -19.20 23.31
C ILE A 314 -9.33 -20.27 23.29
N ARG A 315 -8.72 -20.50 24.45
CA ARG A 315 -7.62 -21.46 24.62
C ARG A 315 -7.89 -22.52 25.70
N ASP A 316 -9.01 -22.44 26.40
CA ASP A 316 -9.38 -23.45 27.39
C ASP A 316 -9.83 -24.74 26.65
N PRO A 317 -9.11 -25.86 26.78
CA PRO A 317 -9.45 -27.10 26.08
C PRO A 317 -10.81 -27.67 26.50
N ILE A 318 -11.25 -27.41 27.74
CA ILE A 318 -12.55 -27.87 28.23
C ILE A 318 -13.66 -27.13 27.50
N LEU A 319 -13.53 -25.80 27.34
CA LEU A 319 -14.49 -25.00 26.59
C LEU A 319 -14.46 -25.30 25.09
N ILE A 320 -13.25 -25.43 24.50
CA ILE A 320 -13.07 -25.76 23.08
C ILE A 320 -13.80 -27.06 22.71
N SER A 321 -13.72 -28.09 23.56
CA SER A 321 -14.36 -29.39 23.31
C SER A 321 -15.89 -29.36 23.21
N GLN A 322 -16.52 -28.28 23.70
CA GLN A 322 -17.97 -28.10 23.77
C GLN A 322 -18.42 -26.74 23.19
N ILE A 323 -17.61 -26.16 22.30
CA ILE A 323 -17.82 -24.77 21.84
C ILE A 323 -19.17 -24.55 21.14
N ASP A 324 -19.66 -25.52 20.36
CA ASP A 324 -20.94 -25.38 19.65
C ASP A 324 -22.12 -25.29 20.62
N ASP A 325 -22.20 -26.25 21.55
CA ASP A 325 -23.24 -26.26 22.58
C ASP A 325 -23.17 -25.01 23.47
N PHE A 326 -21.95 -24.54 23.76
CA PHE A 326 -21.74 -23.31 24.52
C PHE A 326 -22.27 -22.08 23.77
N LEU A 327 -21.88 -21.90 22.50
CA LEU A 327 -22.32 -20.76 21.68
C LEU A 327 -23.83 -20.81 21.42
N GLU A 328 -24.43 -21.99 21.29
CA GLU A 328 -25.88 -22.15 21.16
C GLU A 328 -26.61 -21.76 22.45
N ARG A 329 -26.07 -22.08 23.64
CA ARG A 329 -26.61 -21.57 24.91
C ARG A 329 -26.52 -20.05 25.01
N VAL A 330 -25.41 -19.46 24.57
CA VAL A 330 -25.28 -17.99 24.49
C VAL A 330 -26.34 -17.41 23.56
N ARG A 331 -26.48 -17.95 22.35
CA ARG A 331 -27.49 -17.50 21.38
C ARG A 331 -28.89 -17.54 21.98
N LYS A 332 -29.30 -18.65 22.61
CA LYS A 332 -30.62 -18.78 23.25
C LYS A 332 -30.86 -17.75 24.35
N TYR A 333 -29.84 -17.46 25.15
CA TYR A 333 -29.94 -16.40 26.15
C TYR A 333 -30.11 -15.02 25.51
N THR A 334 -29.32 -14.71 24.49
CA THR A 334 -29.44 -13.45 23.75
C THR A 334 -30.82 -13.34 23.09
N GLN A 335 -31.37 -14.41 22.50
CA GLN A 335 -32.73 -14.44 21.94
C GLN A 335 -33.82 -14.17 22.99
N ASN A 336 -33.65 -14.60 24.23
CA ASN A 336 -34.61 -14.28 25.30
C ASN A 336 -34.63 -12.78 25.65
N LEU A 337 -33.50 -12.09 25.48
CA LEU A 337 -33.40 -10.64 25.69
C LEU A 337 -33.81 -9.83 24.45
N PHE A 338 -33.62 -10.40 23.27
CA PHE A 338 -33.95 -9.80 21.97
C PHE A 338 -34.80 -10.79 21.16
N PRO A 339 -36.13 -10.86 21.40
CA PRO A 339 -37.02 -11.85 20.79
C PRO A 339 -37.03 -11.84 19.25
N GLU A 340 -36.69 -10.72 18.64
CA GLU A 340 -36.57 -10.53 17.20
C GLU A 340 -35.29 -11.14 16.58
N LEU A 341 -34.30 -11.52 17.41
CA LEU A 341 -33.08 -12.15 16.95
C LEU A 341 -33.36 -13.52 16.30
N ASP A 342 -32.79 -13.73 15.12
CA ASP A 342 -32.93 -14.92 14.28
C ASP A 342 -34.38 -15.23 13.82
N GLN A 343 -35.31 -14.27 13.94
CA GLN A 343 -36.67 -14.40 13.40
C GLN A 343 -36.78 -14.01 11.92
N SER A 344 -35.78 -13.31 11.38
CA SER A 344 -35.71 -12.89 9.97
C SER A 344 -34.27 -12.61 9.53
N ASP A 345 -34.07 -12.44 8.22
CA ASP A 345 -32.74 -12.10 7.67
C ASP A 345 -32.22 -10.71 8.06
N SER A 346 -33.08 -9.80 8.51
CA SER A 346 -32.70 -8.46 8.91
C SER A 346 -32.19 -8.38 10.36
N CYS A 347 -32.36 -9.44 11.16
CA CYS A 347 -31.86 -9.52 12.53
C CYS A 347 -31.27 -10.90 12.84
N ARG A 348 -29.95 -11.06 12.80
CA ARG A 348 -29.26 -12.36 12.96
C ARG A 348 -27.96 -12.25 13.73
N LEU A 349 -27.62 -13.30 14.47
CA LEU A 349 -26.32 -13.45 15.17
C LEU A 349 -25.60 -14.68 14.63
N ILE A 350 -24.41 -14.50 14.07
CA ILE A 350 -23.62 -15.57 13.45
C ILE A 350 -22.26 -15.67 14.13
N TYR A 351 -21.80 -16.91 14.33
CA TYR A 351 -20.47 -17.20 14.84
C TYR A 351 -19.60 -17.85 13.77
N HIS A 352 -18.44 -17.26 13.53
CA HIS A 352 -17.38 -17.79 12.70
C HIS A 352 -16.26 -18.31 13.60
N VAL A 353 -15.99 -19.61 13.57
CA VAL A 353 -15.02 -20.27 14.48
C VAL A 353 -13.76 -20.69 13.72
N TYR A 354 -12.77 -19.80 13.70
CA TYR A 354 -11.45 -20.08 13.14
C TYR A 354 -10.68 -21.08 14.02
N GLY A 355 -9.94 -22.00 13.37
CA GLY A 355 -9.36 -23.17 14.03
C GLY A 355 -10.28 -24.40 14.04
N LYS A 356 -11.54 -24.25 13.60
CA LYS A 356 -12.50 -25.35 13.41
C LYS A 356 -13.00 -25.44 11.96
N ASN A 357 -13.85 -24.50 11.54
CA ASN A 357 -14.44 -24.46 10.20
C ASN A 357 -14.74 -23.02 9.73
N GLY A 358 -14.05 -22.02 10.28
CA GLY A 358 -14.28 -20.60 10.01
C GLY A 358 -14.19 -20.19 8.53
N VAL A 359 -13.43 -20.94 7.72
CA VAL A 359 -13.22 -20.66 6.28
C VAL A 359 -14.15 -21.49 5.38
N MET A 360 -14.15 -22.82 5.54
CA MET A 360 -14.92 -23.75 4.70
C MET A 360 -16.38 -23.90 5.14
N GLY A 361 -16.70 -23.61 6.42
CA GLY A 361 -18.03 -23.80 6.99
C GLY A 361 -18.55 -25.24 6.80
N PRO A 362 -19.80 -25.45 6.35
CA PRO A 362 -20.34 -26.76 5.94
C PRO A 362 -19.57 -27.52 4.86
N LEU A 363 -18.69 -26.87 4.07
CA LEU A 363 -17.80 -27.58 3.14
C LEU A 363 -16.60 -28.23 3.86
N GLU A 364 -16.41 -27.97 5.15
CA GLU A 364 -15.30 -28.54 5.92
C GLU A 364 -15.53 -30.04 6.16
N THR A 365 -14.65 -30.86 5.61
CA THR A 365 -14.69 -32.33 5.74
C THR A 365 -13.63 -32.85 6.69
N GLN A 366 -12.61 -32.04 7.00
CA GLN A 366 -11.54 -32.41 7.92
C GLN A 366 -11.86 -31.84 9.31
N ALA A 367 -12.59 -32.61 10.12
CA ALA A 367 -12.86 -32.23 11.49
C ALA A 367 -11.54 -32.10 12.29
N VAL A 368 -11.22 -30.89 12.75
CA VAL A 368 -10.15 -30.69 13.74
C VAL A 368 -10.68 -31.17 15.09
N SER A 369 -10.34 -32.39 15.49
CA SER A 369 -10.89 -33.03 16.70
C SER A 369 -10.46 -32.34 18.01
N SER A 370 -9.35 -31.60 17.99
CA SER A 370 -8.77 -30.99 19.19
C SER A 370 -7.87 -29.80 18.85
N PRO A 371 -8.43 -28.65 18.43
CA PRO A 371 -7.64 -27.45 18.19
C PRO A 371 -7.04 -26.94 19.50
N HIS A 372 -5.79 -26.49 19.45
CA HIS A 372 -5.09 -25.91 20.61
C HIS A 372 -5.65 -24.53 21.00
N GLU A 373 -6.14 -23.79 20.01
CA GLU A 373 -6.71 -22.46 20.14
C GLU A 373 -7.72 -22.25 19.01
N ILE A 374 -8.80 -21.54 19.32
CA ILE A 374 -9.80 -21.10 18.35
C ILE A 374 -10.03 -19.61 18.47
N ALA A 375 -10.47 -18.97 17.38
CA ALA A 375 -10.98 -17.60 17.43
C ALA A 375 -12.45 -17.57 17.03
N VAL A 376 -13.28 -16.91 17.84
CA VAL A 376 -14.70 -16.69 17.54
C VAL A 376 -14.87 -15.26 17.07
N LEU A 377 -15.26 -15.10 15.81
CA LEU A 377 -15.76 -13.85 15.25
C LEU A 377 -17.30 -13.90 15.30
N GLY A 378 -17.89 -13.12 16.20
CA GLY A 378 -19.33 -12.89 16.22
C GLY A 378 -19.69 -11.76 15.25
N GLU A 379 -20.73 -11.99 14.45
CA GLU A 379 -21.30 -11.01 13.53
C GLU A 379 -22.79 -10.87 13.84
N VAL A 380 -23.23 -9.64 14.12
CA VAL A 380 -24.64 -9.31 14.29
C VAL A 380 -25.07 -8.40 13.18
N VAL A 381 -26.18 -8.73 12.53
CA VAL A 381 -26.91 -7.83 11.63
C VAL A 381 -28.24 -7.49 12.27
N ALA A 382 -28.62 -6.20 12.25
CA ALA A 382 -29.90 -5.73 12.77
C ALA A 382 -30.43 -4.53 11.95
N PRO A 383 -31.74 -4.18 12.05
CA PRO A 383 -32.31 -3.05 11.32
C PRO A 383 -31.65 -1.69 11.61
N THR A 384 -31.06 -1.51 12.79
CA THR A 384 -30.32 -0.28 13.17
C THR A 384 -28.93 -0.63 13.71
N GLN A 385 -27.97 0.29 13.55
CA GLN A 385 -26.59 0.11 14.05
C GLN A 385 -26.55 -0.05 15.58
N ASP A 386 -27.37 0.72 16.30
CA ASP A 386 -27.47 0.68 17.76
C ASP A 386 -27.98 -0.68 18.27
N MET A 387 -28.96 -1.25 17.58
CA MET A 387 -29.49 -2.57 17.89
C MET A 387 -28.46 -3.68 17.60
N ALA A 388 -27.76 -3.58 16.45
CA ALA A 388 -26.68 -4.51 16.11
C ALA A 388 -25.58 -4.48 17.18
N TYR A 389 -25.19 -3.28 17.62
CA TYR A 389 -24.22 -3.08 18.69
C TYR A 389 -24.70 -3.68 20.01
N THR A 390 -25.95 -3.42 20.39
CA THR A 390 -26.52 -3.87 21.67
C THR A 390 -26.58 -5.39 21.75
N ILE A 391 -27.03 -6.06 20.68
CA ILE A 391 -27.05 -7.53 20.60
C ILE A 391 -25.62 -8.09 20.59
N ALA A 392 -24.70 -7.50 19.82
CA ALA A 392 -23.30 -7.94 19.75
C ALA A 392 -22.60 -7.83 21.11
N ASN A 393 -22.81 -6.72 21.83
CA ASN A 393 -22.27 -6.51 23.16
C ASN A 393 -22.79 -7.55 24.16
N ASN A 394 -24.11 -7.83 24.13
CA ASN A 394 -24.70 -8.86 24.98
C ASN A 394 -24.14 -10.26 24.68
N ALA A 395 -24.07 -10.64 23.41
CA ALA A 395 -23.55 -11.94 22.98
C ALA A 395 -22.08 -12.10 23.41
N ARG A 396 -21.23 -11.11 23.14
CA ARG A 396 -19.82 -11.12 23.56
C ARG A 396 -19.67 -11.17 25.09
N ALA A 397 -20.44 -10.36 25.83
CA ALA A 397 -20.40 -10.38 27.29
C ALA A 397 -20.82 -11.74 27.85
N SER A 398 -21.82 -12.37 27.24
CA SER A 398 -22.27 -13.70 27.61
C SER A 398 -21.20 -14.76 27.34
N ILE A 399 -20.51 -14.71 26.19
CA ILE A 399 -19.36 -15.61 25.91
C ILE A 399 -18.28 -15.47 27.00
N LEU A 400 -17.97 -14.24 27.42
CA LEU A 400 -16.96 -13.98 28.45
C LEU A 400 -17.34 -14.53 29.84
N HIS A 401 -18.63 -14.50 30.20
CA HIS A 401 -19.09 -14.74 31.57
C HIS A 401 -19.92 -16.01 31.79
N PHE A 402 -20.40 -16.67 30.74
CA PHE A 402 -21.22 -17.88 30.88
C PHE A 402 -20.42 -19.03 31.47
N SER A 403 -21.09 -19.82 32.32
CA SER A 403 -20.53 -21.06 32.83
C SER A 403 -20.66 -22.19 31.83
N TYR A 404 -19.79 -23.18 31.97
CA TYR A 404 -19.84 -24.42 31.18
C TYR A 404 -19.46 -25.63 32.05
N PRO A 405 -19.99 -26.82 31.75
CA PRO A 405 -19.63 -28.06 32.42
C PRO A 405 -18.11 -28.26 32.51
N GLY A 406 -17.62 -28.53 33.73
CA GLY A 406 -16.19 -28.76 33.98
C GLY A 406 -15.32 -27.50 34.05
N GLN A 407 -15.92 -26.30 34.04
CA GLN A 407 -15.18 -25.04 34.16
C GLN A 407 -14.30 -25.00 35.41
N ILE A 408 -12.99 -24.79 35.22
CA ILE A 408 -12.00 -24.61 36.29
C ILE A 408 -11.70 -23.12 36.49
N ALA A 409 -11.49 -22.39 35.38
CA ALA A 409 -11.29 -20.95 35.39
C ALA A 409 -12.64 -20.24 35.59
N THR A 410 -12.86 -19.62 36.74
CA THR A 410 -14.15 -19.01 37.11
C THR A 410 -14.44 -17.69 36.40
N THR A 411 -13.47 -17.12 35.67
CA THR A 411 -13.62 -15.94 34.82
C THR A 411 -12.69 -16.02 33.60
N GLY A 412 -13.03 -15.31 32.52
CA GLY A 412 -12.10 -15.08 31.40
C GLY A 412 -12.17 -16.08 30.24
N ASN A 413 -13.36 -16.50 29.82
CA ASN A 413 -13.55 -17.45 28.71
C ASN A 413 -13.07 -16.93 27.34
N PHE A 414 -12.98 -15.61 27.18
CA PHE A 414 -12.87 -14.94 25.88
C PHE A 414 -11.78 -13.87 25.90
N ALA A 415 -10.71 -14.08 25.13
CA ALA A 415 -9.61 -13.15 25.01
C ALA A 415 -9.88 -12.15 23.87
N SER A 416 -10.43 -10.98 24.19
CA SER A 416 -10.72 -9.93 23.21
C SER A 416 -9.47 -9.08 22.91
N PRO A 417 -8.94 -9.06 21.67
CA PRO A 417 -7.70 -8.37 21.33
C PRO A 417 -7.89 -6.88 20.99
N LEU A 418 -9.14 -6.42 20.85
CA LEU A 418 -9.47 -5.06 20.43
C LEU A 418 -10.17 -4.27 21.54
N SER A 419 -9.93 -2.96 21.57
CA SER A 419 -10.65 -1.98 22.40
C SER A 419 -11.00 -0.77 21.51
N PRO A 420 -12.29 -0.52 21.22
CA PRO A 420 -13.48 -1.21 21.75
C PRO A 420 -13.59 -2.68 21.29
N HIS A 421 -14.26 -3.50 22.09
CA HIS A 421 -14.38 -4.96 21.86
C HIS A 421 -15.31 -5.30 20.69
N GLU A 422 -16.34 -4.49 20.47
CA GLU A 422 -17.24 -4.52 19.32
C GLU A 422 -16.85 -3.43 18.31
N GLN A 423 -16.95 -3.72 17.01
CA GLN A 423 -16.69 -2.78 15.93
C GLN A 423 -17.87 -2.72 14.98
N ASP A 424 -18.29 -1.50 14.64
CA ASP A 424 -19.30 -1.30 13.61
C ASP A 424 -18.68 -1.56 12.23
N ALA A 425 -19.24 -2.54 11.52
CA ALA A 425 -18.88 -2.87 10.15
C ALA A 425 -19.75 -2.11 9.13
N GLY A 426 -20.83 -1.46 9.59
CA GLY A 426 -21.67 -0.56 8.80
C GLY A 426 -22.80 -1.25 8.04
N ALA A 427 -23.27 -0.62 6.97
CA ALA A 427 -24.40 -1.08 6.17
C ALA A 427 -24.14 -2.45 5.51
N VAL A 428 -25.19 -3.29 5.48
CA VAL A 428 -25.16 -4.64 4.93
C VAL A 428 -26.13 -4.74 3.75
N PHE A 429 -25.68 -5.42 2.71
CA PHE A 429 -26.45 -5.63 1.48
C PHE A 429 -26.40 -7.11 1.07
N LYS A 430 -27.38 -7.54 0.29
CA LYS A 430 -27.35 -8.82 -0.44
C LYS A 430 -27.64 -8.60 -1.91
N PHE A 431 -27.09 -9.44 -2.79
CA PHE A 431 -27.59 -9.54 -4.16
C PHE A 431 -29.04 -10.03 -4.14
N SER A 432 -29.94 -9.26 -4.75
CA SER A 432 -31.37 -9.57 -4.87
C SER A 432 -31.82 -9.67 -6.31
N VAL A 433 -31.05 -9.12 -7.25
CA VAL A 433 -31.25 -9.27 -8.69
C VAL A 433 -29.95 -9.77 -9.31
N TYR A 434 -30.00 -10.95 -9.93
CA TYR A 434 -28.91 -11.53 -10.72
C TYR A 434 -29.50 -12.38 -11.86
N HIS A 435 -30.14 -11.72 -12.82
CA HIS A 435 -31.03 -12.37 -13.79
C HIS A 435 -30.74 -11.91 -15.21
N LEU A 436 -31.11 -12.71 -16.20
CA LEU A 436 -31.09 -12.33 -17.61
C LEU A 436 -32.46 -11.74 -17.97
N VAL A 437 -32.48 -10.64 -18.71
CA VAL A 437 -33.70 -10.06 -19.29
C VAL A 437 -33.60 -10.09 -20.80
N ASP A 438 -34.65 -10.62 -21.44
CA ASP A 438 -34.75 -10.65 -22.91
C ASP A 438 -34.95 -9.23 -23.43
N LEU A 439 -34.22 -8.87 -24.48
CA LEU A 439 -34.42 -7.63 -25.22
C LEU A 439 -34.94 -7.91 -26.63
N GLU A 440 -35.77 -7.00 -27.12
CA GLU A 440 -36.23 -7.00 -28.50
C GLU A 440 -35.13 -6.49 -29.45
N ALA A 441 -35.20 -6.84 -30.73
CA ALA A 441 -34.19 -6.44 -31.70
C ALA A 441 -34.07 -4.90 -31.77
N GLY A 442 -32.86 -4.38 -31.56
CA GLY A 442 -32.58 -2.94 -31.53
C GLY A 442 -32.94 -2.21 -30.22
N GLU A 443 -33.55 -2.90 -29.25
CA GLU A 443 -33.97 -2.31 -27.98
C GLU A 443 -32.78 -1.84 -27.13
N SER A 444 -31.63 -2.54 -27.19
CA SER A 444 -30.43 -2.22 -26.40
C SER A 444 -29.99 -0.76 -26.52
N SER A 445 -29.95 -0.19 -27.73
CA SER A 445 -29.54 1.21 -27.93
C SER A 445 -30.54 2.22 -27.35
N SER A 446 -31.81 1.84 -27.23
CA SER A 446 -32.85 2.69 -26.65
C SER A 446 -32.85 2.63 -25.12
N LEU A 447 -32.52 1.47 -24.53
CA LEU A 447 -32.43 1.29 -23.08
C LEU A 447 -31.16 1.90 -22.48
N PHE A 448 -30.07 1.91 -23.25
CA PHE A 448 -28.77 2.42 -22.83
C PHE A 448 -28.35 3.61 -23.71
N PRO A 449 -29.03 4.76 -23.58
CA PRO A 449 -28.82 5.88 -24.49
C PRO A 449 -27.42 6.46 -24.34
N VAL A 450 -26.83 6.80 -25.49
CA VAL A 450 -25.55 7.51 -25.55
C VAL A 450 -25.82 9.02 -25.46
N THR A 451 -25.14 9.70 -24.54
CA THR A 451 -25.15 11.16 -24.46
C THR A 451 -23.77 11.71 -24.80
N PHE A 452 -23.72 12.74 -25.66
CA PHE A 452 -22.47 13.45 -25.99
C PHE A 452 -22.37 14.75 -25.22
N ARG A 453 -21.19 15.04 -24.68
CA ARG A 453 -20.88 16.26 -23.94
C ARG A 453 -19.50 16.75 -24.34
N ASP A 454 -19.35 18.06 -24.50
CA ASP A 454 -18.05 18.67 -24.77
C ASP A 454 -17.44 19.18 -23.47
N ILE A 455 -16.18 18.84 -23.25
CA ILE A 455 -15.32 19.45 -22.22
C ILE A 455 -14.48 20.50 -22.93
N ASN A 456 -14.69 21.77 -22.58
CA ASN A 456 -13.96 22.89 -23.16
C ASN A 456 -13.06 23.50 -22.09
N SER A 457 -11.76 23.35 -22.26
CA SER A 457 -10.78 24.02 -21.39
C SER A 457 -10.33 25.35 -21.99
N THR A 458 -10.18 26.35 -21.13
CA THR A 458 -9.62 27.67 -21.48
C THR A 458 -8.13 27.81 -21.13
N ALA A 459 -7.59 26.87 -20.33
CA ALA A 459 -6.19 26.83 -19.96
C ALA A 459 -5.29 26.35 -21.10
N SER A 460 -4.02 26.78 -21.09
CA SER A 460 -3.02 26.33 -22.06
C SER A 460 -2.73 24.82 -21.89
N PRO A 461 -2.70 24.04 -22.99
CA PRO A 461 -2.44 22.59 -22.91
C PRO A 461 -1.09 22.27 -22.26
N ALA A 462 -1.12 21.39 -21.26
CA ALA A 462 0.08 20.86 -20.63
C ALA A 462 0.94 20.10 -21.66
N PRO A 463 2.28 20.15 -21.54
CA PRO A 463 3.18 19.48 -22.49
C PRO A 463 3.02 17.96 -22.43
N VAL A 464 3.34 17.29 -23.55
CA VAL A 464 3.34 15.82 -23.62
C VAL A 464 4.47 15.24 -22.75
N ALA A 465 4.14 14.27 -21.91
CA ALA A 465 5.16 13.45 -21.25
C ALA A 465 5.70 12.42 -22.25
N SER A 466 7.01 12.16 -22.23
CA SER A 466 7.63 11.17 -23.11
C SER A 466 8.75 10.42 -22.41
N VAL A 467 8.98 9.17 -22.81
CA VAL A 467 10.16 8.40 -22.42
C VAL A 467 11.28 8.70 -23.44
N SER A 468 12.52 8.88 -22.96
CA SER A 468 13.67 9.13 -23.84
C SER A 468 13.94 7.94 -24.75
N ARG A 469 14.58 8.17 -25.90
CA ARG A 469 14.88 7.11 -26.86
C ARG A 469 15.73 5.99 -26.24
N GLU A 470 16.72 6.34 -25.44
CA GLU A 470 17.60 5.37 -24.76
C GLU A 470 16.81 4.51 -23.77
N ARG A 471 15.85 5.12 -23.07
CA ARG A 471 15.01 4.40 -22.11
C ARG A 471 13.99 3.50 -22.82
N LEU A 472 13.44 3.92 -23.96
CA LEU A 472 12.61 3.08 -24.83
C LEU A 472 13.39 1.84 -25.31
N GLU A 473 14.62 2.04 -25.79
CA GLU A 473 15.50 0.95 -26.23
C GLU A 473 15.85 0.01 -25.07
N ALA A 474 16.04 0.53 -23.85
CA ALA A 474 16.27 -0.30 -22.66
C ALA A 474 15.04 -1.13 -22.24
N LEU A 475 13.83 -0.56 -22.35
CA LEU A 475 12.59 -1.30 -22.06
C LEU A 475 12.31 -2.38 -23.10
N GLU A 476 12.63 -2.10 -24.36
CA GLU A 476 12.49 -3.04 -25.47
C GLU A 476 13.46 -4.22 -25.39
N ASN A 477 14.72 -3.97 -25.01
CA ASN A 477 15.79 -4.97 -24.97
C ASN A 477 16.03 -5.55 -23.58
N GLY A 478 15.18 -5.26 -22.60
CA GLY A 478 15.36 -5.79 -21.24
C GLY A 478 15.17 -7.32 -21.18
N PRO A 479 15.86 -8.00 -20.24
CA PRO A 479 15.89 -9.45 -20.19
C PRO A 479 14.55 -10.00 -19.71
N LEU A 480 14.07 -11.06 -20.38
CA LEU A 480 12.89 -11.79 -19.94
C LEU A 480 13.20 -12.63 -18.69
N ALA A 481 12.25 -12.73 -17.77
CA ALA A 481 12.36 -13.61 -16.62
C ALA A 481 12.47 -15.10 -17.07
N PRO A 482 13.28 -15.92 -16.38
CA PRO A 482 13.42 -17.34 -16.72
C PRO A 482 12.09 -18.09 -16.50
N ILE A 483 11.83 -19.09 -17.34
CA ILE A 483 10.69 -20.02 -17.15
C ILE A 483 11.19 -21.19 -16.32
N GLU A 484 10.71 -21.29 -15.08
CA GLU A 484 10.99 -22.44 -14.20
C GLU A 484 9.87 -23.48 -14.32
N LYS A 485 10.21 -24.65 -14.84
CA LYS A 485 9.33 -25.83 -14.80
C LYS A 485 9.40 -26.51 -13.44
N LYS A 486 8.24 -26.95 -12.94
CA LYS A 486 8.14 -27.73 -11.72
C LYS A 486 8.77 -29.11 -11.93
N GLN A 487 9.68 -29.49 -11.04
CA GLN A 487 10.20 -30.85 -11.02
C GLN A 487 9.14 -31.77 -10.40
N VAL A 488 8.69 -32.75 -11.17
CA VAL A 488 7.56 -33.60 -10.81
C VAL A 488 8.05 -35.03 -10.52
N PRO A 489 7.69 -35.64 -9.37
CA PRO A 489 8.11 -36.99 -9.03
C PRO A 489 7.46 -38.04 -9.95
N SER A 490 8.20 -39.07 -10.34
CA SER A 490 7.68 -40.21 -11.11
C SER A 490 6.80 -41.16 -10.28
N ARG A 491 7.05 -41.25 -8.96
CA ARG A 491 6.27 -42.05 -8.00
C ARG A 491 4.85 -41.50 -7.78
N LYS A 492 4.00 -42.29 -7.12
CA LYS A 492 2.75 -41.79 -6.50
C LYS A 492 3.02 -40.52 -5.69
N ALA A 493 2.20 -39.49 -5.89
CA ALA A 493 2.41 -38.17 -5.30
C ALA A 493 1.08 -37.43 -5.09
N LYS A 494 1.09 -36.41 -4.24
CA LYS A 494 -0.08 -35.54 -4.03
C LYS A 494 -0.22 -34.53 -5.16
N MET A 495 -1.43 -34.04 -5.41
CA MET A 495 -1.71 -33.06 -6.46
C MET A 495 -0.83 -31.81 -6.33
N GLN A 496 -0.58 -31.34 -5.10
CA GLN A 496 0.32 -30.21 -4.85
C GLN A 496 1.79 -30.45 -5.28
N GLU A 497 2.22 -31.70 -5.44
CA GLU A 497 3.55 -32.05 -5.97
C GLU A 497 3.56 -32.07 -7.51
N LEU A 498 2.39 -32.19 -8.15
CA LEU A 498 2.24 -32.29 -9.61
C LEU A 498 1.85 -30.97 -10.27
N ALA A 499 0.82 -30.30 -9.75
CA ALA A 499 0.25 -29.10 -10.35
C ALA A 499 1.16 -27.87 -10.16
N ARG A 500 1.23 -27.01 -11.17
CA ARG A 500 1.91 -25.71 -11.07
C ARG A 500 1.05 -24.70 -10.32
N ILE A 501 -0.26 -24.70 -10.58
CA ILE A 501 -1.25 -23.84 -9.94
C ILE A 501 -2.41 -24.71 -9.48
N ILE A 502 -2.83 -24.51 -8.23
CA ILE A 502 -4.12 -24.96 -7.71
C ILE A 502 -4.76 -23.74 -7.07
N ARG A 503 -5.95 -23.37 -7.53
CA ARG A 503 -6.65 -22.19 -7.00
C ARG A 503 -8.15 -22.38 -6.98
N SER A 504 -8.80 -21.59 -6.14
CA SER A 504 -10.23 -21.40 -6.16
C SER A 504 -10.52 -19.92 -6.41
N LYS A 505 -11.64 -19.63 -7.08
CA LYS A 505 -12.07 -18.27 -7.42
C LYS A 505 -13.57 -18.24 -7.72
N ASN A 506 -14.20 -17.09 -7.52
CA ASN A 506 -15.60 -16.85 -7.90
C ASN A 506 -15.80 -16.95 -9.42
N SER A 507 -17.00 -17.39 -9.84
CA SER A 507 -17.50 -17.23 -11.22
C SER A 507 -18.87 -16.56 -11.17
N GLY A 508 -18.90 -15.38 -10.56
CA GLY A 508 -20.12 -14.69 -10.16
C GLY A 508 -20.55 -15.00 -8.72
N PRO A 509 -21.62 -14.34 -8.23
CA PRO A 509 -21.96 -14.35 -6.81
C PRO A 509 -22.48 -15.68 -6.27
N PHE A 510 -22.84 -16.62 -7.14
CA PHE A 510 -23.50 -17.87 -6.75
C PHE A 510 -22.72 -19.12 -7.19
N GLU A 511 -21.53 -18.94 -7.79
CA GLU A 511 -20.69 -20.03 -8.29
C GLU A 511 -19.26 -19.93 -7.73
N MET A 512 -18.70 -21.08 -7.37
CA MET A 512 -17.31 -21.24 -6.94
C MET A 512 -16.59 -22.11 -7.95
N THR A 513 -15.40 -21.71 -8.36
CA THR A 513 -14.60 -22.46 -9.32
C THR A 513 -13.27 -22.89 -8.76
N PHE A 514 -12.76 -24.00 -9.28
CA PHE A 514 -11.48 -24.60 -8.96
C PHE A 514 -10.71 -24.86 -10.24
N ASP A 515 -9.47 -24.39 -10.27
CA ASP A 515 -8.56 -24.59 -11.40
C ASP A 515 -7.31 -25.33 -10.93
N ILE A 516 -6.94 -26.38 -11.65
CA ILE A 516 -5.64 -27.04 -11.54
C ILE A 516 -4.94 -26.88 -12.89
N MET A 517 -3.71 -26.36 -12.89
CA MET A 517 -2.94 -26.12 -14.12
C MET A 517 -1.56 -26.77 -14.03
N PHE A 518 -1.09 -27.29 -15.17
CA PHE A 518 0.18 -27.98 -15.30
C PHE A 518 1.08 -27.26 -16.32
N ASP A 519 2.39 -27.29 -16.11
CA ASP A 519 3.40 -26.74 -17.02
C ASP A 519 4.02 -27.81 -17.95
N ASP A 520 3.53 -29.05 -17.86
CA ASP A 520 3.97 -30.19 -18.64
C ASP A 520 2.80 -31.09 -19.05
N GLU A 521 2.77 -31.45 -20.33
CA GLU A 521 1.69 -32.22 -20.93
C GLU A 521 1.66 -33.67 -20.42
N ALA A 522 2.80 -34.29 -20.13
CA ALA A 522 2.84 -35.65 -19.60
C ALA A 522 2.25 -35.72 -18.18
N VAL A 523 2.49 -34.68 -17.37
CA VAL A 523 1.90 -34.56 -16.02
C VAL A 523 0.40 -34.33 -16.10
N TYR A 524 -0.04 -33.47 -17.02
CA TYR A 524 -1.46 -33.25 -17.30
C TYR A 524 -2.17 -34.56 -17.69
N ARG A 525 -1.62 -35.31 -18.66
CA ARG A 525 -2.18 -36.61 -19.09
C ARG A 525 -2.19 -37.62 -17.95
N ARG A 526 -1.11 -37.72 -17.17
CA ARG A 526 -1.05 -38.57 -15.97
C ARG A 526 -2.22 -38.30 -15.01
N VAL A 527 -2.53 -37.04 -14.74
CA VAL A 527 -3.65 -36.68 -13.85
C VAL A 527 -5.00 -36.98 -14.50
N ARG A 528 -5.15 -36.65 -15.79
CA ARG A 528 -6.37 -36.91 -16.57
C ARG A 528 -6.72 -38.39 -16.58
N ASP A 529 -5.75 -39.22 -16.94
CA ASP A 529 -5.95 -40.65 -17.15
C ASP A 529 -6.08 -41.42 -15.83
N ALA A 530 -5.62 -40.83 -14.71
CA ALA A 530 -5.79 -41.39 -13.36
C ALA A 530 -7.24 -41.34 -12.84
N ASN A 531 -8.14 -40.56 -13.46
CA ASN A 531 -9.54 -40.42 -13.05
C ASN A 531 -9.73 -40.05 -11.56
N VAL A 532 -8.86 -39.20 -11.03
CA VAL A 532 -8.89 -38.75 -9.61
C VAL A 532 -9.65 -37.44 -9.39
N LEU A 533 -10.29 -36.90 -10.44
CA LEU A 533 -11.03 -35.63 -10.43
C LEU A 533 -12.48 -35.81 -10.95
N THR A 534 -13.11 -36.94 -10.63
CA THR A 534 -14.50 -37.25 -11.00
C THR A 534 -15.51 -36.50 -10.14
N ASN A 535 -16.78 -36.46 -10.56
CA ASN A 535 -17.85 -35.86 -9.76
C ASN A 535 -17.96 -36.51 -8.39
N ASP A 536 -17.89 -37.84 -8.30
CA ASP A 536 -17.94 -38.57 -7.01
C ASP A 536 -16.87 -38.10 -6.02
N VAL A 537 -15.65 -37.82 -6.52
CA VAL A 537 -14.56 -37.29 -5.69
C VAL A 537 -14.88 -35.87 -5.23
N ILE A 538 -15.39 -35.00 -6.11
CA ILE A 538 -15.75 -33.63 -5.75
C ILE A 538 -16.92 -33.59 -4.74
N GLN A 539 -17.94 -34.42 -4.94
CA GLN A 539 -19.05 -34.59 -3.99
C GLN A 539 -18.53 -34.99 -2.61
N SER A 540 -17.62 -35.97 -2.56
CA SER A 540 -17.04 -36.41 -1.30
C SER A 540 -16.14 -35.35 -0.66
N LEU A 541 -15.36 -34.59 -1.45
CA LEU A 541 -14.44 -33.59 -0.91
C LEU A 541 -15.17 -32.36 -0.38
N TYR A 542 -16.23 -31.91 -1.05
CA TYR A 542 -16.91 -30.66 -0.72
C TYR A 542 -18.31 -30.85 -0.11
N HIS A 543 -18.77 -32.09 0.09
CA HIS A 543 -20.13 -32.39 0.59
C HIS A 543 -21.22 -31.71 -0.23
N VAL A 544 -21.10 -31.81 -1.56
CA VAL A 544 -22.07 -31.27 -2.52
C VAL A 544 -22.77 -32.39 -3.26
N GLU A 545 -23.99 -32.11 -3.73
CA GLU A 545 -24.73 -33.03 -4.59
C GLU A 545 -24.25 -32.95 -6.05
N ASN A 546 -24.45 -34.02 -6.81
CA ASN A 546 -24.03 -34.05 -8.22
C ASN A 546 -24.71 -32.95 -9.05
N SER A 547 -25.95 -32.57 -8.70
CA SER A 547 -26.68 -31.46 -9.32
C SER A 547 -26.09 -30.07 -9.02
N GLU A 548 -25.23 -29.97 -8.00
CA GLU A 548 -24.56 -28.72 -7.62
C GLU A 548 -23.20 -28.57 -8.32
N ILE A 549 -22.72 -29.59 -9.01
CA ILE A 549 -21.52 -29.54 -9.86
C ILE A 549 -21.95 -29.05 -11.26
N LEU A 550 -21.72 -27.77 -11.53
CA LEU A 550 -22.12 -27.10 -12.78
C LEU A 550 -21.18 -27.43 -13.94
N THR A 551 -19.90 -27.67 -13.65
CA THR A 551 -18.88 -28.04 -14.64
C THR A 551 -17.81 -28.87 -13.95
N ASN A 552 -17.36 -29.93 -14.60
CA ASN A 552 -16.16 -30.66 -14.22
C ASN A 552 -15.53 -31.19 -15.50
N MET A 553 -14.42 -30.59 -15.93
CA MET A 553 -13.82 -30.89 -17.22
C MET A 553 -12.32 -30.63 -17.25
N PHE A 554 -11.65 -31.38 -18.12
CA PHE A 554 -10.30 -31.07 -18.57
C PHE A 554 -10.34 -30.08 -19.73
N PHE A 555 -9.39 -29.16 -19.75
CA PHE A 555 -9.22 -28.12 -20.76
C PHE A 555 -7.79 -28.15 -21.30
N GLU A 556 -7.62 -28.89 -22.39
CA GLU A 556 -6.33 -29.18 -23.04
C GLU A 556 -5.54 -27.93 -23.47
N PRO A 557 -6.15 -26.88 -24.06
CA PRO A 557 -5.39 -25.70 -24.51
C PRO A 557 -4.57 -25.01 -23.41
N ALA A 558 -5.02 -25.14 -22.16
CA ALA A 558 -4.34 -24.57 -20.99
C ALA A 558 -3.66 -25.62 -20.10
N LEU A 559 -3.58 -26.89 -20.53
CA LEU A 559 -3.16 -28.03 -19.72
C LEU A 559 -3.78 -27.96 -18.31
N ALA A 560 -5.10 -27.83 -18.26
CA ALA A 560 -5.81 -27.52 -17.02
C ALA A 560 -7.02 -28.42 -16.78
N TRP A 561 -7.45 -28.45 -15.53
CA TRP A 561 -8.72 -28.99 -15.09
C TRP A 561 -9.54 -27.87 -14.44
N LYS A 562 -10.84 -27.85 -14.73
CA LYS A 562 -11.81 -26.87 -14.25
C LYS A 562 -12.98 -27.59 -13.59
N CYS A 563 -13.29 -27.21 -12.36
CA CYS A 563 -14.56 -27.56 -11.72
C CYS A 563 -15.27 -26.30 -11.24
N THR A 564 -16.58 -26.25 -11.44
CA THR A 564 -17.44 -25.17 -10.95
C THR A 564 -18.60 -25.79 -10.18
N ILE A 565 -18.79 -25.35 -8.94
CA ILE A 565 -19.89 -25.78 -8.07
C ILE A 565 -20.77 -24.59 -7.71
N LYS A 566 -22.02 -24.88 -7.35
CA LYS A 566 -22.90 -23.92 -6.67
C LYS A 566 -22.27 -23.53 -5.32
N ARG A 567 -22.29 -22.24 -4.99
CA ARG A 567 -21.85 -21.80 -3.67
C ARG A 567 -22.87 -22.16 -2.60
N PRO A 568 -22.42 -22.57 -1.40
CA PRO A 568 -23.31 -22.71 -0.24
C PRO A 568 -23.92 -21.38 0.20
N TRP A 569 -23.23 -20.28 -0.07
CA TRP A 569 -23.68 -18.92 0.23
C TRP A 569 -23.45 -17.98 -0.94
N ALA A 570 -24.38 -17.04 -1.11
CA ALA A 570 -24.17 -15.95 -2.03
C ALA A 570 -22.96 -15.10 -1.59
N GLN A 571 -22.16 -14.71 -2.55
CA GLN A 571 -20.95 -13.93 -2.33
C GLN A 571 -21.24 -12.64 -1.56
N GLY A 572 -20.54 -12.46 -0.44
CA GLY A 572 -20.66 -11.26 0.40
C GLY A 572 -21.98 -11.13 1.17
N SER A 573 -22.81 -12.18 1.20
CA SER A 573 -24.02 -12.21 2.05
C SER A 573 -23.67 -12.29 3.54
N VAL A 574 -24.69 -12.11 4.38
CA VAL A 574 -24.57 -12.26 5.84
C VAL A 574 -24.10 -13.68 6.17
N GLY A 575 -23.05 -13.80 6.98
CA GLY A 575 -22.47 -15.09 7.35
C GLY A 575 -21.57 -15.75 6.30
N GLU A 576 -21.30 -15.11 5.16
CA GLU A 576 -20.35 -15.65 4.19
C GLU A 576 -18.90 -15.60 4.71
N ARG A 577 -18.11 -16.62 4.36
CA ARG A 577 -16.80 -16.92 4.97
C ARG A 577 -15.61 -16.63 4.06
N ASP A 578 -15.81 -16.61 2.74
CA ASP A 578 -14.77 -16.33 1.75
C ASP A 578 -15.36 -15.58 0.55
N THR A 579 -15.58 -14.28 0.71
CA THR A 579 -16.16 -13.40 -0.32
C THR A 579 -15.40 -13.44 -1.66
N LEU A 580 -14.10 -13.74 -1.66
CA LEU A 580 -13.30 -13.83 -2.88
C LEU A 580 -13.18 -15.28 -3.41
N GLY A 581 -13.61 -16.27 -2.62
CA GLY A 581 -13.52 -17.69 -2.95
C GLY A 581 -12.09 -18.20 -3.08
N THR A 582 -11.12 -17.57 -2.42
CA THR A 582 -9.68 -17.81 -2.67
C THR A 582 -9.08 -18.97 -1.87
N GLN A 583 -9.76 -19.42 -0.80
CA GLN A 583 -9.21 -20.40 0.15
C GLN A 583 -9.89 -21.77 0.08
N GLN A 584 -10.83 -21.98 -0.85
CA GLN A 584 -11.58 -23.23 -0.97
C GLN A 584 -10.82 -24.36 -1.68
N HIS A 585 -9.68 -24.07 -2.30
CA HIS A 585 -8.89 -25.04 -3.07
C HIS A 585 -8.08 -26.03 -2.22
N ALA A 586 -7.97 -25.82 -0.91
CA ALA A 586 -7.02 -26.54 -0.05
C ALA A 586 -7.23 -28.06 -0.06
N LEU A 587 -8.48 -28.53 -0.15
CA LEU A 587 -8.80 -29.96 -0.18
C LEU A 587 -8.25 -30.67 -1.42
N LEU A 588 -8.05 -29.95 -2.53
CA LEU A 588 -7.49 -30.50 -3.77
C LEU A 588 -5.99 -30.80 -3.64
N LEU A 589 -5.27 -30.11 -2.74
CA LEU A 589 -3.82 -30.26 -2.56
C LEU A 589 -3.45 -31.71 -2.20
N GLY A 590 -4.30 -32.36 -1.42
CA GLY A 590 -4.08 -33.69 -0.84
C GLY A 590 -4.46 -34.87 -1.74
N ILE A 591 -5.11 -34.64 -2.88
CA ILE A 591 -5.55 -35.71 -3.79
C ILE A 591 -4.32 -36.50 -4.24
N GLU A 592 -4.35 -37.81 -4.02
CA GLU A 592 -3.26 -38.70 -4.41
C GLU A 592 -3.40 -39.10 -5.88
N VAL A 593 -2.31 -38.98 -6.63
CA VAL A 593 -2.23 -39.37 -8.04
C VAL A 593 -1.24 -40.53 -8.19
N PRO A 594 -1.66 -41.66 -8.81
CA PRO A 594 -0.79 -42.81 -9.11
C PRO A 594 0.47 -42.43 -9.90
N GLU A 595 1.48 -43.30 -9.89
CA GLU A 595 2.68 -43.13 -10.73
C GLU A 595 2.35 -43.13 -12.23
N ALA A 596 3.22 -42.53 -13.04
CA ALA A 596 3.03 -42.50 -14.49
C ALA A 596 3.05 -43.93 -15.05
N SER A 597 2.03 -44.33 -15.81
CA SER A 597 2.01 -45.63 -16.49
C SER A 597 3.16 -45.69 -17.50
N THR A 598 3.98 -46.73 -17.43
CA THR A 598 5.16 -46.93 -18.30
C THR A 598 4.81 -47.34 -19.74
N THR A 599 3.52 -47.37 -20.09
CA THR A 599 3.02 -47.81 -21.41
C THR A 599 2.51 -46.61 -22.19
N GLU A 600 3.41 -45.80 -22.76
CA GLU A 600 3.18 -45.02 -24.00
C GLU A 600 4.42 -44.22 -24.47
N ALA A 601 5.63 -44.73 -24.23
CA ALA A 601 6.86 -44.21 -24.84
C ALA A 601 7.12 -44.77 -26.25
N ALA A 602 6.06 -45.09 -27.01
CA ALA A 602 6.18 -45.57 -28.39
C ALA A 602 4.86 -45.40 -29.16
N THR A 603 4.65 -44.23 -29.77
CA THR A 603 4.29 -44.07 -31.21
C THR A 603 4.02 -42.60 -31.53
N ASN A 604 4.91 -42.01 -32.34
CA ASN A 604 4.59 -40.87 -33.18
C ASN A 604 3.60 -41.32 -34.26
N GLY A 605 2.53 -40.55 -34.51
CA GLY A 605 1.83 -40.55 -35.80
C GLY A 605 0.29 -40.51 -35.75
N THR A 606 -0.24 -39.45 -36.36
CA THR A 606 -1.55 -39.31 -37.03
C THR A 606 -2.82 -39.04 -36.21
N HIS A 607 -3.54 -38.02 -36.69
CA HIS A 607 -4.89 -37.54 -36.32
C HIS A 607 -5.96 -38.64 -36.31
N SER A 608 -6.93 -38.56 -35.37
CA SER A 608 -8.36 -38.28 -35.66
C SER A 608 -9.29 -38.71 -34.51
N ASP A 609 -10.25 -37.83 -34.22
CA ASP A 609 -11.64 -38.06 -33.83
C ASP A 609 -12.06 -38.55 -32.43
N ALA A 610 -13.12 -37.85 -31.98
CA ALA A 610 -13.85 -37.91 -30.74
C ALA A 610 -14.88 -39.06 -30.67
N ALA A 611 -15.28 -39.48 -29.47
CA ALA A 611 -16.68 -39.70 -29.07
C ALA A 611 -16.85 -40.28 -27.64
N HIS A 612 -17.71 -39.59 -26.87
CA HIS A 612 -18.80 -40.07 -26.00
C HIS A 612 -18.65 -41.25 -24.98
N VAL A 613 -18.83 -40.88 -23.69
CA VAL A 613 -19.95 -41.22 -22.78
C VAL A 613 -20.28 -42.71 -22.49
N ASN A 614 -20.08 -43.16 -21.23
CA ASN A 614 -21.10 -43.68 -20.26
C ASN A 614 -20.53 -44.71 -19.25
N GLY A 615 -21.03 -44.64 -18.01
CA GLY A 615 -21.58 -45.84 -17.34
C GLY A 615 -20.85 -46.43 -16.12
N VAL A 616 -21.17 -45.89 -14.94
CA VAL A 616 -21.58 -46.57 -13.69
C VAL A 616 -21.52 -48.11 -13.64
N ASN A 617 -20.84 -48.70 -12.63
CA ASN A 617 -21.40 -49.66 -11.64
C ASN A 617 -20.35 -50.45 -10.81
N GLY A 618 -20.69 -50.71 -9.54
CA GLY A 618 -20.31 -51.92 -8.76
C GLY A 618 -19.01 -51.81 -7.97
N VAL A 619 -18.99 -51.50 -6.67
CA VAL A 619 -19.45 -52.29 -5.49
C VAL A 619 -18.63 -53.57 -5.25
N ASP A 620 -18.23 -53.72 -3.98
CA ASP A 620 -17.66 -54.87 -3.27
C ASP A 620 -16.16 -55.19 -3.44
N SER A 621 -15.37 -54.98 -2.39
CA SER A 621 -15.22 -56.04 -1.38
C SER A 621 -14.16 -55.71 -0.32
N VAL A 622 -14.56 -56.02 0.91
CA VAL A 622 -13.81 -56.08 2.15
C VAL A 622 -12.60 -57.02 2.03
N ARG A 623 -11.45 -56.64 2.60
CA ARG A 623 -10.60 -57.53 3.41
C ARG A 623 -9.59 -56.76 4.25
N GLU A 624 -9.82 -56.84 5.56
CA GLU A 624 -8.82 -56.75 6.62
C GLU A 624 -7.56 -57.56 6.26
N VAL A 625 -6.36 -57.13 6.71
CA VAL A 625 -5.50 -57.91 7.63
C VAL A 625 -4.49 -56.96 8.29
N ASN A 626 -4.43 -57.11 9.61
CA ASN A 626 -3.48 -56.55 10.58
C ASN A 626 -1.99 -56.72 10.23
N GLY A 627 -1.16 -55.79 10.70
CA GLY A 627 0.29 -55.96 10.72
C GLY A 627 0.99 -54.91 11.58
N THR A 628 1.09 -55.21 12.86
CA THR A 628 1.75 -54.44 13.92
C THR A 628 3.28 -54.41 13.81
N ASN A 629 3.83 -53.30 14.35
CA ASN A 629 5.12 -53.14 15.03
C ASN A 629 6.43 -53.08 14.20
N GLY A 630 7.15 -51.98 14.43
CA GLY A 630 8.55 -51.82 14.05
C GLY A 630 9.14 -50.49 14.53
N LEU A 631 9.24 -50.31 15.85
CA LEU A 631 10.04 -49.26 16.48
C LEU A 631 11.52 -49.51 16.20
N THR A 632 12.22 -48.51 15.64
CA THR A 632 13.67 -48.37 15.82
C THR A 632 14.05 -46.88 15.85
N HIS A 633 14.54 -46.46 17.02
CA HIS A 633 15.25 -45.22 17.27
C HIS A 633 16.50 -45.11 16.39
N VAL A 634 16.73 -43.93 15.77
CA VAL A 634 18.08 -43.44 15.50
C VAL A 634 18.17 -41.94 15.81
N LEU A 635 19.22 -41.64 16.56
CA LEU A 635 19.65 -40.41 17.21
C LEU A 635 19.83 -39.19 16.28
N GLN A 636 19.52 -38.01 16.84
CA GLN A 636 19.99 -36.69 16.41
C GLN A 636 21.53 -36.58 16.48
N PRO A 637 22.07 -35.56 15.79
CA PRO A 637 22.93 -34.61 16.50
C PRO A 637 22.50 -33.14 16.32
N ASP A 638 22.62 -32.43 17.42
CA ASP A 638 22.43 -30.99 17.62
C ASP A 638 23.24 -30.11 16.67
N LEU A 639 22.61 -29.03 16.18
CA LEU A 639 23.30 -27.77 15.92
C LEU A 639 22.47 -26.60 16.48
N ASN A 640 22.94 -26.15 17.65
CA ASN A 640 22.53 -24.92 18.32
C ASN A 640 22.77 -23.69 17.41
N GLY A 641 21.70 -23.11 16.90
CA GLY A 641 21.66 -21.73 16.41
C GLY A 641 20.91 -20.87 17.42
N HIS A 642 21.62 -20.09 18.23
CA HIS A 642 21.04 -19.12 19.16
C HIS A 642 20.23 -18.06 18.41
N SER A 643 18.90 -18.19 18.38
CA SER A 643 18.02 -17.06 18.12
C SER A 643 17.89 -16.26 19.42
N ALA A 644 18.47 -15.05 19.44
CA ALA A 644 18.29 -14.11 20.53
C ALA A 644 16.80 -13.85 20.74
N SER A 645 16.31 -14.22 21.91
CA SER A 645 14.99 -13.88 22.42
C SER A 645 14.92 -12.37 22.64
N THR A 646 14.19 -11.62 21.80
CA THR A 646 13.73 -10.29 22.19
C THR A 646 12.51 -10.46 23.09
N ALA A 647 12.78 -10.60 24.37
CA ALA A 647 11.79 -10.39 25.42
C ALA A 647 11.33 -8.92 25.37
N ASN A 648 10.02 -8.73 25.19
CA ASN A 648 9.35 -7.46 25.47
C ASN A 648 9.37 -7.21 26.99
N SER A 649 10.47 -6.66 27.50
CA SER A 649 10.44 -5.91 28.76
C SER A 649 10.25 -4.44 28.41
N SER A 650 9.12 -3.86 28.81
CA SER A 650 8.92 -2.41 28.76
C SER A 650 9.99 -1.76 29.65
N PHE A 651 11.05 -1.22 29.07
CA PHE A 651 12.02 -0.42 29.81
C PHE A 651 11.34 0.89 30.23
N ASP A 652 11.21 1.10 31.53
CA ASP A 652 10.75 2.37 32.07
C ASP A 652 11.86 3.43 31.92
N ARG A 653 11.67 4.38 30.99
CA ARG A 653 12.63 5.47 30.76
C ARG A 653 12.33 6.70 31.63
N SER A 654 11.31 6.65 32.49
CA SER A 654 10.88 7.78 33.30
C SER A 654 11.91 8.25 34.33
N SER A 655 12.92 7.43 34.64
CA SER A 655 14.03 7.77 35.54
C SER A 655 15.34 8.11 34.81
N PHE A 656 15.35 8.08 33.47
CA PHE A 656 16.59 8.23 32.70
C PHE A 656 17.25 9.58 32.93
N LEU A 657 18.58 9.52 33.05
CA LEU A 657 19.52 10.61 32.89
C LEU A 657 20.21 10.51 31.52
N SER A 658 21.02 11.50 31.17
CA SER A 658 21.68 11.63 29.87
C SER A 658 22.61 10.46 29.59
N HIS A 659 23.25 9.93 30.64
CA HIS A 659 24.09 8.73 30.54
C HIS A 659 23.27 7.50 30.13
N ASP A 660 22.04 7.37 30.62
CA ASP A 660 21.15 6.25 30.30
C ASP A 660 20.64 6.35 28.86
N VAL A 661 20.32 7.55 28.40
CA VAL A 661 19.99 7.81 26.98
C VAL A 661 21.14 7.38 26.07
N VAL A 662 22.38 7.76 26.38
CA VAL A 662 23.55 7.35 25.61
C VAL A 662 23.73 5.84 25.68
N SER A 663 23.67 5.25 26.87
CA SER A 663 23.90 3.81 27.08
C SER A 663 22.85 2.94 26.38
N GLU A 664 21.57 3.31 26.46
CA GLU A 664 20.48 2.59 25.79
C GLU A 664 20.68 2.59 24.27
N ILE A 665 20.86 3.77 23.68
CA ILE A 665 21.00 3.88 22.23
C ILE A 665 22.32 3.23 21.76
N TRP A 666 23.40 3.39 22.51
CA TRP A 666 24.70 2.76 22.22
C TRP A 666 24.60 1.23 22.18
N ASN A 667 23.95 0.64 23.19
CA ASN A 667 23.74 -0.79 23.28
C ASN A 667 22.76 -1.29 22.20
N GLY A 668 21.69 -0.54 21.93
CA GLY A 668 20.73 -0.84 20.86
C GLY A 668 21.37 -0.84 19.46
N LEU A 669 22.36 0.01 19.23
CA LEU A 669 23.19 0.02 18.02
C LEU A 669 24.31 -1.04 18.02
N SER A 670 24.40 -1.86 19.08
CA SER A 670 25.39 -2.93 19.27
C SER A 670 26.84 -2.44 19.13
N LEU A 671 27.14 -1.28 19.74
CA LEU A 671 28.46 -0.66 19.72
C LEU A 671 29.33 -1.15 20.89
N PRO A 672 30.67 -1.00 20.83
CA PRO A 672 31.57 -1.52 21.87
C PRO A 672 31.28 -0.92 23.26
N PRO A 673 30.91 -1.72 24.28
CA PRO A 673 30.47 -1.19 25.57
C PRO A 673 31.59 -0.47 26.34
N ASN A 674 32.85 -0.82 26.10
CA ASN A 674 33.99 -0.19 26.78
C ASN A 674 34.16 1.31 26.44
N ALA A 675 33.67 1.76 25.28
CA ALA A 675 33.75 3.17 24.90
C ALA A 675 32.92 4.08 25.82
N LEU A 676 31.85 3.56 26.43
CA LEU A 676 31.01 4.32 27.38
C LEU A 676 31.82 4.89 28.56
N LYS A 677 32.93 4.23 28.95
CA LYS A 677 33.83 4.69 30.02
C LYS A 677 34.56 5.99 29.68
N SER A 678 34.63 6.36 28.41
CA SER A 678 35.26 7.60 27.95
C SER A 678 34.33 8.81 28.08
N LEU A 679 33.06 8.63 28.48
CA LEU A 679 32.08 9.71 28.52
C LEU A 679 32.04 10.44 29.87
N LYS A 680 31.99 11.78 29.82
CA LYS A 680 31.79 12.65 30.99
C LYS A 680 30.65 13.64 30.71
N LEU A 681 29.56 13.55 31.48
CA LEU A 681 28.35 14.35 31.31
C LEU A 681 28.11 15.26 32.51
N PRO A 682 28.85 16.37 32.69
CA PRO A 682 28.64 17.25 33.84
C PRO A 682 27.30 17.99 33.74
N GLY A 683 26.63 18.12 34.89
CA GLY A 683 25.48 19.00 35.06
C GLY A 683 24.10 18.34 34.95
N ASP A 684 24.00 17.06 34.60
CA ASP A 684 22.70 16.36 34.62
C ASP A 684 22.44 15.72 35.99
N ASP A 685 21.71 16.46 36.82
CA ASP A 685 21.26 16.04 38.14
C ASP A 685 19.78 15.59 38.15
N GLY A 686 19.21 15.35 36.96
CA GLY A 686 17.81 14.98 36.77
C GLY A 686 16.82 16.14 36.91
N LYS A 687 17.27 17.39 37.11
CA LYS A 687 16.38 18.56 37.15
C LYS A 687 16.11 19.14 35.76
N PRO A 688 15.03 19.92 35.58
CA PRO A 688 14.75 20.60 34.32
C PRO A 688 15.88 21.58 33.95
N ALA A 689 16.35 21.52 32.70
CA ALA A 689 17.35 22.46 32.16
C ALA A 689 16.76 23.51 31.21
N LEU A 690 15.49 23.34 30.82
CA LEU A 690 14.68 24.27 30.04
C LEU A 690 13.25 24.24 30.62
N PRO A 691 12.47 25.33 30.49
CA PRO A 691 11.11 25.38 31.04
C PRO A 691 10.16 24.52 30.22
N SER A 692 10.10 23.24 30.54
CA SER A 692 9.23 22.26 29.90
C SER A 692 8.90 21.13 30.85
N SER A 693 7.72 20.53 30.68
CA SER A 693 7.42 19.30 31.40
C SER A 693 8.19 18.10 30.83
N TYR A 694 8.62 18.14 29.56
CA TYR A 694 9.47 17.10 28.98
C TYR A 694 10.93 17.23 29.41
N LYS A 695 11.63 16.09 29.50
CA LYS A 695 13.07 16.00 29.81
C LYS A 695 13.98 16.40 28.64
N ILE A 696 13.77 17.60 28.09
CA ILE A 696 14.52 18.10 26.92
C ILE A 696 16.01 18.27 27.24
N GLY A 697 16.36 18.67 28.47
CA GLY A 697 17.77 18.79 28.90
C GLY A 697 18.54 17.46 28.83
N THR A 698 17.90 16.40 29.33
CA THR A 698 18.41 15.02 29.26
C THR A 698 18.52 14.54 27.82
N LEU A 699 17.48 14.76 26.99
CA LEU A 699 17.54 14.42 25.57
C LEU A 699 18.69 15.14 24.88
N ALA A 700 18.83 16.44 25.13
CA ALA A 700 19.79 17.30 24.46
C ALA A 700 21.23 16.86 24.69
N GLN A 701 21.61 16.75 25.96
CA GLN A 701 22.95 16.30 26.32
C GLN A 701 23.18 14.86 25.88
N GLY A 702 22.19 13.97 26.04
CA GLY A 702 22.29 12.57 25.63
C GLY A 702 22.57 12.41 24.13
N THR A 703 21.80 13.08 23.25
CA THR A 703 21.99 12.92 21.80
C THR A 703 23.27 13.59 21.27
N ILE A 704 23.71 14.70 21.87
CA ILE A 704 24.98 15.35 21.53
C ILE A 704 26.17 14.52 22.03
N ALA A 705 26.06 13.97 23.24
CA ALA A 705 27.06 13.06 23.78
C ALA A 705 27.23 11.79 22.95
N LEU A 706 26.12 11.22 22.48
CA LEU A 706 26.12 10.05 21.61
C LEU A 706 26.90 10.32 20.32
N SER A 707 26.66 11.46 19.65
CA SER A 707 27.38 11.82 18.43
C SER A 707 28.88 12.05 18.68
N GLY A 708 29.22 12.76 19.76
CA GLY A 708 30.61 13.00 20.16
C GLY A 708 31.37 11.70 20.48
N LEU A 709 30.74 10.77 21.20
CA LEU A 709 31.34 9.48 21.55
C LEU A 709 31.54 8.59 20.33
N LEU A 710 30.61 8.60 19.39
CA LEU A 710 30.75 7.89 18.12
C LEU A 710 31.86 8.47 17.22
N ALA A 711 32.01 9.80 17.18
CA ALA A 711 33.12 10.43 16.49
C ALA A 711 34.46 10.02 17.12
N ALA A 712 34.54 10.01 18.45
CA ALA A 712 35.72 9.55 19.20
C ALA A 712 36.02 8.04 18.96
N LEU A 713 34.99 7.20 18.80
CA LEU A 713 35.15 5.79 18.44
C LEU A 713 35.75 5.62 17.04
N ILE A 714 35.26 6.39 16.04
CA ILE A 714 35.84 6.39 14.69
C ILE A 714 37.29 6.89 14.73
N HIS A 715 37.59 7.94 15.52
CA HIS A 715 38.94 8.45 15.70
C HIS A 715 39.89 7.38 16.29
N SER A 716 39.43 6.66 17.31
CA SER A 716 40.16 5.53 17.92
C SER A 716 40.43 4.41 16.93
N LEU A 717 39.44 4.01 16.13
CA LEU A 717 39.62 3.01 15.06
C LEU A 717 40.65 3.46 14.02
N ARG A 718 40.54 4.72 13.56
CA ARG A 718 41.43 5.30 12.55
C ARG A 718 42.90 5.33 13.01
N ASN A 719 43.12 5.67 14.28
CA ASN A 719 44.45 5.84 14.87
C ASN A 719 44.96 4.60 15.62
N GLN A 720 44.18 3.51 15.68
CA GLN A 720 44.49 2.30 16.45
C GLN A 720 44.85 2.58 17.93
N GLY A 721 44.15 3.55 18.54
CA GLY A 721 44.37 3.99 19.92
C GLY A 721 43.14 3.81 20.81
N PRO A 722 43.23 4.12 22.12
CA PRO A 722 42.07 4.12 23.00
C PRO A 722 41.04 5.17 22.57
N VAL A 723 39.76 4.95 22.91
CA VAL A 723 38.68 5.94 22.67
C VAL A 723 38.94 7.17 23.55
N PRO A 724 39.18 8.35 22.93
CA PRO A 724 39.44 9.57 23.70
C PRO A 724 38.28 9.93 24.61
N LYS A 725 38.58 10.65 25.69
CA LYS A 725 37.55 11.14 26.60
C LYS A 725 36.69 12.18 25.91
N VAL A 726 35.38 12.06 26.09
CA VAL A 726 34.38 12.99 25.54
C VAL A 726 33.65 13.67 26.69
N THR A 727 33.68 15.00 26.72
CA THR A 727 32.99 15.80 27.74
C THR A 727 31.92 16.68 27.10
N VAL A 728 30.68 16.57 27.59
CA VAL A 728 29.54 17.35 27.07
C VAL A 728 28.73 17.94 28.24
N PRO A 729 28.86 19.25 28.54
CA PRO A 729 28.07 19.89 29.60
C PRO A 729 26.59 20.07 29.24
N GLN A 730 25.69 19.83 30.19
CA GLN A 730 24.23 19.91 29.96
C GLN A 730 23.80 21.34 29.58
N LYS A 731 24.35 22.35 30.24
CA LYS A 731 24.04 23.76 29.95
C LYS A 731 24.39 24.16 28.51
N ASN A 732 25.55 23.74 28.00
CA ASN A 732 25.94 23.97 26.61
C ASN A 732 24.97 23.27 25.65
N SER A 733 24.59 22.03 25.98
CA SER A 733 23.73 21.19 25.15
C SER A 733 22.35 21.83 24.92
N VAL A 734 21.71 22.36 25.97
CA VAL A 734 20.40 23.02 25.83
C VAL A 734 20.46 24.36 25.09
N ILE A 735 21.59 25.05 25.15
CA ILE A 735 21.86 26.26 24.37
C ILE A 735 22.06 25.90 22.90
N GLU A 736 22.78 24.82 22.61
CA GLU A 736 23.00 24.35 21.23
C GLU A 736 21.72 23.83 20.57
N PHE A 737 20.78 23.25 21.33
CA PHE A 737 19.41 22.93 20.88
C PHE A 737 18.56 24.14 20.46
N LYS A 738 19.09 25.36 20.62
CA LYS A 738 18.46 26.63 20.22
C LYS A 738 19.38 27.45 19.31
N SER A 739 20.44 26.86 18.76
CA SER A 739 21.50 27.59 18.06
C SER A 739 20.99 28.46 16.90
N GLU A 740 19.93 28.01 16.21
CA GLU A 740 19.33 28.73 15.09
C GLU A 740 18.62 30.03 15.50
N ARG A 741 18.41 30.25 16.81
CA ARG A 741 17.76 31.44 17.39
C ARG A 741 18.73 32.34 18.16
N LEU A 742 19.91 31.85 18.48
CA LEU A 742 20.83 32.48 19.44
C LEU A 742 22.09 33.09 18.78
N TYR A 743 22.10 33.24 17.45
CA TYR A 743 23.19 33.90 16.75
C TYR A 743 22.91 35.39 16.47
N MET A 744 23.98 36.13 16.20
CA MET A 744 23.95 37.49 15.66
C MET A 744 24.77 37.56 14.37
N LEU A 745 24.29 38.33 13.39
CA LEU A 745 24.96 38.62 12.14
C LEU A 745 25.14 40.13 12.03
N ASP A 746 26.38 40.62 11.93
CA ASP A 746 26.73 42.05 11.93
C ASP A 746 26.09 42.83 13.10
N GLY A 747 26.05 42.18 14.27
CA GLY A 747 25.47 42.75 15.51
C GLY A 747 23.95 42.63 15.62
N GLU A 748 23.25 42.23 14.54
CA GLU A 748 21.81 42.04 14.53
C GLU A 748 21.41 40.60 14.89
N PRO A 749 20.36 40.38 15.70
CA PRO A 749 19.91 39.03 16.03
C PRO A 749 19.30 38.31 14.81
N ALA A 750 19.25 36.98 14.89
CA ALA A 750 18.59 36.14 13.89
C ALA A 750 17.13 36.61 13.62
N PRO A 751 16.71 36.73 12.34
CA PRO A 751 15.33 37.11 12.01
C PRO A 751 14.35 36.01 12.42
N SER A 752 13.11 36.40 12.73
CA SER A 752 12.06 35.44 13.10
C SER A 752 11.78 34.44 11.96
N PRO A 753 11.73 33.12 12.24
CA PRO A 753 11.41 32.10 11.22
C PRO A 753 9.90 31.95 10.96
N TRP A 754 9.06 32.66 11.71
CA TRP A 754 7.60 32.54 11.63
C TRP A 754 7.03 33.45 10.53
N GLY A 755 6.14 32.88 9.71
CA GLY A 755 5.39 33.68 8.75
C GLY A 755 4.18 34.39 9.39
N PRO A 756 3.49 35.23 8.61
CA PRO A 756 2.43 36.10 9.08
C PRO A 756 1.12 35.39 9.40
N ILE A 757 0.92 34.15 8.95
CA ILE A 757 -0.34 33.41 9.13
C ILE A 757 -0.19 32.11 9.89
N GLY A 758 1.03 31.65 10.14
CA GLY A 758 1.29 30.35 10.75
C GLY A 758 0.87 30.27 12.22
N GLY A 759 0.89 29.04 12.74
CA GLY A 759 0.58 28.75 14.13
C GLY A 759 -0.74 28.00 14.30
N LEU A 760 -1.25 28.02 15.53
CA LEU A 760 -2.48 27.33 15.89
C LEU A 760 -3.69 28.22 15.58
N HIS A 761 -4.72 27.63 14.97
CA HIS A 761 -5.97 28.26 14.59
C HIS A 761 -7.16 27.43 15.07
N LYS A 762 -8.20 28.11 15.55
CA LYS A 762 -9.43 27.47 16.03
C LYS A 762 -10.27 26.99 14.85
N THR A 763 -10.80 25.77 14.95
CA THR A 763 -11.76 25.15 14.03
C THR A 763 -13.10 24.94 14.73
N SER A 764 -14.12 24.44 14.02
CA SER A 764 -15.47 24.23 14.57
C SER A 764 -15.51 23.24 15.74
N ASP A 765 -14.63 22.24 15.72
CA ASP A 765 -14.56 21.11 16.64
C ASP A 765 -13.24 21.01 17.43
N GLY A 766 -12.31 21.95 17.24
CA GLY A 766 -10.93 21.77 17.67
C GLY A 766 -9.99 22.88 17.23
N HIS A 767 -8.76 22.49 16.87
CA HIS A 767 -7.75 23.38 16.30
C HIS A 767 -6.93 22.68 15.23
N VAL A 768 -6.40 23.45 14.28
CA VAL A 768 -5.33 23.02 13.37
C VAL A 768 -4.10 23.90 13.54
N ARG A 769 -2.92 23.35 13.30
CA ARG A 769 -1.69 24.12 13.10
C ARG A 769 -1.38 24.23 11.63
N ILE A 770 -1.17 25.46 11.16
CA ILE A 770 -0.75 25.78 9.79
C ILE A 770 0.72 26.18 9.80
N HIS A 771 1.51 25.59 8.91
CA HIS A 771 2.91 25.94 8.70
C HIS A 771 3.08 26.85 7.47
N ASP A 772 3.75 28.00 7.61
CA ASP A 772 3.77 29.05 6.59
C ASP A 772 5.16 29.68 6.32
N SER A 773 6.23 29.08 6.83
CA SER A 773 7.61 29.55 6.59
C SER A 773 8.03 29.42 5.11
N PHE A 774 7.31 28.62 4.31
CA PHE A 774 7.51 28.56 2.86
C PHE A 774 6.37 29.26 2.11
N PRO A 775 6.68 30.09 1.09
CA PRO A 775 5.66 30.82 0.33
C PRO A 775 4.58 29.93 -0.28
N ASN A 776 4.93 28.77 -0.84
CA ASN A 776 3.96 27.84 -1.42
C ASN A 776 2.99 27.26 -0.38
N HIS A 777 3.43 27.07 0.86
CA HIS A 777 2.54 26.64 1.94
C HIS A 777 1.63 27.77 2.41
N ARG A 778 2.18 29.00 2.52
CA ARG A 778 1.41 30.19 2.87
C ARG A 778 0.31 30.48 1.85
N TYR A 779 0.69 30.62 0.58
CA TYR A 779 -0.25 30.96 -0.49
C TYR A 779 -1.27 29.86 -0.70
N GLY A 780 -0.85 28.60 -0.69
CA GLY A 780 -1.79 27.48 -0.79
C GLY A 780 -2.78 27.40 0.38
N ALA A 781 -2.36 27.74 1.61
CA ALA A 781 -3.29 27.81 2.74
C ALA A 781 -4.30 28.96 2.62
N LEU A 782 -3.87 30.12 2.12
CA LEU A 782 -4.77 31.25 1.85
C LEU A 782 -5.75 30.92 0.72
N GLU A 783 -5.25 30.33 -0.36
CA GLU A 783 -6.05 29.87 -1.50
C GLU A 783 -7.10 28.83 -1.06
N LEU A 784 -6.69 27.82 -0.30
CA LEU A 784 -7.59 26.80 0.25
C LEU A 784 -8.73 27.40 1.09
N LEU A 785 -8.44 28.47 1.84
CA LEU A 785 -9.42 29.16 2.68
C LEU A 785 -10.20 30.27 1.94
N GLY A 786 -9.94 30.47 0.64
CA GLY A 786 -10.56 31.51 -0.16
C GLY A 786 -10.19 32.93 0.28
N LEU A 787 -8.95 33.13 0.75
CA LEU A 787 -8.45 34.38 1.30
C LEU A 787 -7.42 35.04 0.36
N PRO A 788 -7.37 36.39 0.30
CA PRO A 788 -6.35 37.10 -0.48
C PRO A 788 -4.95 36.93 0.15
N VAL A 789 -3.90 37.12 -0.65
CA VAL A 789 -2.49 37.03 -0.19
C VAL A 789 -2.11 38.04 0.90
N THR A 790 -2.92 39.09 1.09
CA THR A 790 -2.77 40.12 2.12
C THR A 790 -3.49 39.78 3.44
N ALA A 791 -4.18 38.64 3.51
CA ALA A 791 -4.94 38.24 4.68
C ALA A 791 -4.05 38.06 5.92
N SER A 792 -4.58 38.48 7.07
CA SER A 792 -3.89 38.38 8.36
C SER A 792 -4.12 37.02 9.02
N ARG A 793 -3.33 36.71 10.04
CA ARG A 793 -3.55 35.54 10.91
C ARG A 793 -4.97 35.49 11.50
N ILE A 794 -5.56 36.65 11.76
CA ILE A 794 -6.93 36.77 12.29
C ILE A 794 -7.95 36.32 11.23
N ASP A 795 -7.76 36.72 9.98
CA ASP A 795 -8.65 36.34 8.87
C ASP A 795 -8.58 34.84 8.61
N VAL A 796 -7.37 34.27 8.63
CA VAL A 796 -7.15 32.82 8.57
C VAL A 796 -7.89 32.12 9.71
N THR A 797 -7.73 32.59 10.94
CA THR A 797 -8.41 32.00 12.11
C THR A 797 -9.94 32.07 12.01
N LYS A 798 -10.49 33.16 11.46
CA LYS A 798 -11.94 33.25 11.24
C LYS A 798 -12.40 32.21 10.21
N LYS A 799 -11.64 32.03 9.12
CA LYS A 799 -12.00 31.04 8.09
C LYS A 799 -11.82 29.60 8.52
N THR A 800 -10.83 29.28 9.35
CA THR A 800 -10.68 27.91 9.85
C THR A 800 -11.84 27.50 10.77
N GLN A 801 -12.56 28.43 11.39
CA GLN A 801 -13.72 28.11 12.25
C GLN A 801 -14.89 27.48 11.47
N ASP A 802 -14.94 27.69 10.16
CA ASP A 802 -15.96 27.09 9.28
C ASP A 802 -15.69 25.61 8.99
N TRP A 803 -14.53 25.09 9.39
CA TRP A 803 -14.08 23.73 9.10
C TRP A 803 -14.01 22.86 10.35
N ALA A 804 -14.27 21.56 10.21
CA ALA A 804 -13.79 20.58 11.18
C ALA A 804 -12.28 20.38 11.03
N SER A 805 -11.58 20.15 12.14
CA SER A 805 -10.12 20.07 12.22
C SER A 805 -9.52 18.97 11.35
N ILE A 806 -10.13 17.78 11.36
CA ILE A 806 -9.68 16.63 10.58
C ILE A 806 -9.98 16.82 9.09
N ASP A 807 -11.09 17.45 8.75
CA ASP A 807 -11.46 17.73 7.35
C ASP A 807 -10.49 18.72 6.73
N LEU A 808 -10.18 19.81 7.45
CA LEU A 808 -9.20 20.81 6.97
C LEU A 808 -7.78 20.24 6.90
N GLU A 809 -7.38 19.38 7.83
CA GLU A 809 -6.13 18.62 7.69
C GLU A 809 -6.16 17.76 6.41
N SER A 810 -7.22 16.98 6.19
CA SER A 810 -7.33 16.05 5.07
C SER A 810 -7.26 16.78 3.73
N VAL A 811 -8.06 17.83 3.55
CA VAL A 811 -8.04 18.66 2.33
C VAL A 811 -6.71 19.40 2.20
N GLY A 812 -6.16 19.93 3.28
CA GLY A 812 -4.83 20.57 3.27
C GLY A 812 -3.74 19.62 2.76
N LEU A 813 -3.75 18.37 3.21
CA LEU A 813 -2.80 17.34 2.77
C LEU A 813 -2.98 16.95 1.30
N GLU A 814 -4.23 16.83 0.82
CA GLU A 814 -4.55 16.60 -0.60
C GLU A 814 -4.01 17.73 -1.48
N HIS A 815 -4.12 18.98 -1.02
CA HIS A 815 -3.54 20.16 -1.65
C HIS A 815 -2.02 20.31 -1.41
N ARG A 816 -1.36 19.27 -0.90
CA ARG A 816 0.09 19.24 -0.66
C ARG A 816 0.58 20.31 0.34
N LEU A 817 -0.29 20.75 1.24
CA LEU A 817 0.00 21.72 2.30
C LEU A 817 0.43 21.02 3.60
N ALA A 818 0.92 21.82 4.54
CA ALA A 818 1.39 21.37 5.85
C ALA A 818 0.46 21.91 6.94
N ILE A 819 -0.70 21.27 7.07
CA ILE A 819 -1.77 21.61 8.02
C ILE A 819 -2.10 20.34 8.81
N TYR A 820 -2.11 20.41 10.14
CA TYR A 820 -2.40 19.25 11.00
C TYR A 820 -3.33 19.60 12.14
N ALA A 821 -4.30 18.72 12.41
CA ALA A 821 -5.17 18.82 13.56
C ALA A 821 -4.41 18.61 14.87
N LEU A 822 -4.72 19.44 15.86
CA LEU A 822 -4.28 19.28 17.24
C LEU A 822 -4.95 18.05 17.85
N ARG A 823 -4.14 17.15 18.40
CA ARG A 823 -4.62 15.89 18.97
C ARG A 823 -4.08 15.71 20.38
N SER A 824 -4.77 14.89 21.18
CA SER A 824 -4.27 14.31 22.43
C SER A 824 -3.45 13.05 22.15
N TYR A 825 -2.70 12.57 23.16
CA TYR A 825 -2.00 11.28 23.04
C TYR A 825 -2.93 10.13 22.69
N ARG A 826 -4.11 10.07 23.33
CA ARG A 826 -5.12 9.05 23.03
C ARG A 826 -5.53 9.07 21.56
N GLN A 827 -5.78 10.26 21.00
CA GLN A 827 -6.15 10.39 19.58
C GLN A 827 -4.99 10.00 18.66
N TRP A 828 -3.76 10.37 18.99
CA TRP A 828 -2.57 9.98 18.23
C TRP A 828 -2.34 8.46 18.24
N ASP A 829 -2.42 7.83 19.42
CA ASP A 829 -2.15 6.39 19.61
C ASP A 829 -3.16 5.49 18.89
N MET A 830 -4.36 6.01 18.61
CA MET A 830 -5.37 5.31 17.81
C MET A 830 -5.03 5.30 16.31
N LEU A 831 -4.19 6.21 15.82
CA LEU A 831 -3.87 6.31 14.40
C LEU A 831 -2.99 5.15 13.94
N PRO A 832 -3.21 4.59 12.74
CA PRO A 832 -2.35 3.55 12.18
C PRO A 832 -0.89 3.99 12.06
N GLN A 833 -0.63 5.29 11.84
CA GLN A 833 0.74 5.80 11.78
C GLN A 833 1.48 5.66 13.11
N SER A 834 0.84 5.95 14.25
CA SER A 834 1.47 5.86 15.57
C SER A 834 1.95 4.43 15.84
N LYS A 835 1.17 3.43 15.42
CA LYS A 835 1.43 2.01 15.65
C LYS A 835 2.63 1.45 14.87
N VAL A 836 3.01 2.06 13.74
CA VAL A 836 4.13 1.59 12.91
C VAL A 836 5.46 2.29 13.21
N ILE A 837 5.44 3.31 14.06
CA ILE A 837 6.65 4.02 14.49
C ILE A 837 7.32 3.20 15.58
N ASP A 838 8.57 2.82 15.37
CA ASP A 838 9.37 2.04 16.31
C ASP A 838 9.66 2.86 17.59
N ASP A 839 9.75 2.18 18.75
CA ASP A 839 10.10 2.82 20.03
C ASP A 839 11.57 3.25 20.10
N PHE A 840 12.42 2.60 19.29
CA PHE A 840 13.84 2.91 19.18
C PHE A 840 14.08 3.98 18.10
N PRO A 841 14.83 5.07 18.38
CA PRO A 841 14.80 6.26 17.54
C PRO A 841 15.68 6.21 16.28
N ILE A 842 16.53 5.18 16.13
CA ILE A 842 17.45 5.01 14.99
C ILE A 842 17.27 3.61 14.39
N SER A 843 16.77 3.53 13.16
CA SER A 843 16.82 2.28 12.39
C SER A 843 18.13 2.21 11.61
N LEU A 844 18.90 1.14 11.81
CA LEU A 844 20.16 0.89 11.12
C LEU A 844 20.09 -0.46 10.43
N THR A 845 20.09 -0.46 9.09
CA THR A 845 19.91 -1.66 8.26
C THR A 845 21.09 -1.83 7.32
N ARG A 846 21.66 -3.03 7.25
CA ARG A 846 22.62 -3.38 6.18
C ARG A 846 21.83 -3.64 4.89
N ILE A 847 22.14 -2.89 3.84
CA ILE A 847 21.41 -2.96 2.55
C ILE A 847 22.20 -3.63 1.43
N ALA A 848 23.52 -3.80 1.60
CA ALA A 848 24.34 -4.56 0.66
C ALA A 848 25.62 -5.11 1.31
N SER A 849 26.23 -6.08 0.64
CA SER A 849 27.60 -6.52 0.91
C SER A 849 28.64 -5.54 0.35
N GLY A 850 29.84 -5.54 0.92
CA GLY A 850 30.90 -4.61 0.56
C GLY A 850 32.12 -4.81 1.47
N PRO A 851 33.30 -4.26 1.11
CA PRO A 851 34.52 -4.48 1.87
C PRO A 851 34.42 -3.86 3.27
N ALA A 852 35.05 -4.52 4.25
CA ALA A 852 35.24 -3.96 5.58
C ALA A 852 36.38 -2.93 5.56
N GLY A 853 36.22 -1.85 6.31
CA GLY A 853 37.23 -0.81 6.47
C GLY A 853 36.64 0.59 6.63
N LEU A 854 37.44 1.50 7.19
CA LEU A 854 37.15 2.92 7.13
C LEU A 854 37.40 3.46 5.72
N SER A 855 36.87 4.64 5.43
CA SER A 855 37.17 5.36 4.19
C SER A 855 38.70 5.48 4.02
N PRO A 856 39.25 5.25 2.82
CA PRO A 856 40.68 5.50 2.56
C PRO A 856 41.05 6.97 2.74
N HIS A 857 40.07 7.88 2.74
CA HIS A 857 40.27 9.31 2.96
C HIS A 857 40.43 9.68 4.44
N LEU A 858 40.07 8.78 5.38
CA LEU A 858 40.28 8.96 6.81
C LEU A 858 41.72 8.54 7.20
N THR A 859 42.69 9.41 6.95
CA THR A 859 44.12 9.12 7.25
C THR A 859 44.45 9.27 8.76
N PRO A 860 45.46 8.54 9.29
CA PRO A 860 45.89 8.70 10.68
C PRO A 860 46.47 10.10 11.00
N GLY A 861 46.40 10.51 12.26
CA GLY A 861 47.11 11.71 12.76
C GLY A 861 46.41 13.07 12.58
N ASN A 862 45.12 13.09 12.22
CA ASN A 862 44.38 14.33 11.99
C ASN A 862 43.88 15.03 13.27
N ASP A 863 43.72 16.36 13.18
CA ASP A 863 43.24 17.30 14.21
C ASP A 863 41.77 17.08 14.65
N LYS A 864 40.95 16.48 13.78
CA LYS A 864 39.54 16.18 14.07
C LYS A 864 39.16 14.72 13.80
N CYS A 865 38.12 14.27 14.49
CA CYS A 865 37.70 12.86 14.52
C CYS A 865 37.30 12.28 13.16
N LEU A 866 36.60 13.05 12.32
CA LEU A 866 36.06 12.66 11.01
C LEU A 866 36.77 13.34 9.84
N ARG A 867 37.92 14.00 10.07
CA ARG A 867 38.72 14.63 9.02
C ARG A 867 39.01 13.64 7.88
N GLY A 868 38.56 13.99 6.68
CA GLY A 868 38.65 13.16 5.47
C GLY A 868 37.37 12.43 5.07
N LEU A 869 36.35 12.38 5.93
CA LEU A 869 35.05 11.81 5.60
C LEU A 869 34.31 12.72 4.59
N ARG A 870 33.82 12.16 3.48
CA ARG A 870 33.12 12.92 2.44
C ARG A 870 31.61 12.70 2.50
N VAL A 871 30.84 13.79 2.54
CA VAL A 871 29.38 13.73 2.71
C VAL A 871 28.71 14.55 1.62
N VAL A 872 27.77 13.93 0.90
CA VAL A 872 26.80 14.65 0.05
C VAL A 872 25.50 14.77 0.82
N GLU A 873 24.99 15.98 0.99
CA GLU A 873 23.76 16.25 1.71
C GLU A 873 22.73 16.93 0.80
N MET A 874 21.54 16.32 0.70
CA MET A 874 20.38 16.86 0.01
C MET A 874 19.26 17.09 1.03
N SER A 875 19.27 18.25 1.68
CA SER A 875 18.40 18.48 2.83
C SER A 875 17.99 19.95 3.00
N ARG A 876 17.04 20.22 3.92
CA ARG A 876 16.41 21.53 4.14
C ARG A 876 15.99 21.66 5.61
N VAL A 877 15.73 22.89 6.06
CA VAL A 877 15.15 23.21 7.39
C VAL A 877 16.15 22.93 8.52
N ILE A 878 15.85 22.08 9.52
CA ILE A 878 16.70 21.92 10.73
C ILE A 878 17.28 20.51 10.86
N ALA A 879 16.44 19.47 10.97
CA ALA A 879 16.89 18.15 11.41
C ALA A 879 18.00 17.51 10.56
N ALA A 880 17.78 17.39 9.25
CA ALA A 880 18.79 16.82 8.36
C ALA A 880 20.03 17.73 8.19
N PRO A 881 19.89 19.07 8.03
CA PRO A 881 21.05 19.94 8.03
C PRO A 881 21.88 19.87 9.32
N LEU A 882 21.24 19.70 10.47
CA LEU A 882 21.97 19.55 11.73
C LEU A 882 22.85 18.29 11.75
N ALA A 883 22.41 17.20 11.11
CA ALA A 883 23.22 15.99 10.99
C ALA A 883 24.54 16.27 10.25
N GLY A 884 24.47 16.92 9.09
CA GLY A 884 25.68 17.31 8.36
C GLY A 884 26.54 18.34 9.11
N LYS A 885 25.91 19.32 9.77
CA LYS A 885 26.61 20.31 10.62
C LYS A 885 27.38 19.60 11.74
N THR A 886 26.81 18.55 12.33
CA THR A 886 27.45 17.74 13.37
C THR A 886 28.64 16.97 12.83
N LEU A 887 28.50 16.32 11.67
CA LEU A 887 29.62 15.63 11.03
C LEU A 887 30.76 16.60 10.67
N ALA A 888 30.42 17.79 10.17
CA ALA A 888 31.37 18.84 9.85
C ALA A 888 32.08 19.42 11.08
N ALA A 889 31.40 19.53 12.23
CA ALA A 889 32.02 19.93 13.49
C ALA A 889 33.18 18.99 13.88
N HIS A 890 33.08 17.72 13.50
CA HIS A 890 34.13 16.73 13.68
C HIS A 890 35.07 16.60 12.47
N GLY A 891 35.00 17.50 11.48
CA GLY A 891 35.95 17.62 10.37
C GLY A 891 35.56 16.93 9.07
N ALA A 892 34.35 16.39 8.93
CA ALA A 892 33.87 15.87 7.66
C ALA A 892 33.76 16.98 6.60
N ASP A 893 34.09 16.68 5.35
CA ASP A 893 33.86 17.56 4.20
C ASP A 893 32.42 17.34 3.69
N VAL A 894 31.55 18.30 4.01
CA VAL A 894 30.12 18.23 3.70
C VAL A 894 29.79 19.17 2.55
N ILE A 895 29.38 18.59 1.43
CA ILE A 895 28.81 19.31 0.28
C ILE A 895 27.28 19.27 0.41
N TRP A 896 26.69 20.42 0.71
CA TRP A 896 25.26 20.62 0.80
C TRP A 896 24.71 21.07 -0.56
N ILE A 897 23.94 20.18 -1.18
CA ILE A 897 23.31 20.41 -2.47
C ILE A 897 22.04 21.24 -2.28
N THR A 898 22.01 22.37 -2.97
CA THR A 898 20.87 23.28 -3.08
C THR A 898 20.48 23.43 -4.55
N CYS A 899 19.43 24.19 -4.85
CA CYS A 899 18.99 24.46 -6.21
C CYS A 899 18.57 25.93 -6.32
N PRO A 900 18.90 26.64 -7.42
CA PRO A 900 18.51 28.04 -7.62
C PRO A 900 17.00 28.27 -7.54
N GLY A 901 16.20 27.26 -7.90
CA GLY A 901 14.74 27.30 -7.87
C GLY A 901 14.11 27.04 -6.50
N LEU A 902 14.91 26.78 -5.45
CA LEU A 902 14.42 26.58 -4.08
C LEU A 902 14.69 27.81 -3.22
N PRO A 903 13.75 28.24 -2.35
CA PRO A 903 13.92 29.46 -1.56
C PRO A 903 15.05 29.31 -0.52
N ASP A 904 15.80 30.38 -0.27
CA ASP A 904 16.72 30.51 0.86
C ASP A 904 15.93 30.62 2.18
N LEU A 905 16.48 30.09 3.28
CA LEU A 905 15.93 30.22 4.62
C LEU A 905 16.94 30.92 5.54
N PRO A 906 17.10 32.25 5.45
CA PRO A 906 18.20 32.98 6.11
C PRO A 906 18.32 32.72 7.61
N THR A 907 17.22 32.59 8.37
CA THR A 907 17.29 32.28 9.80
C THR A 907 18.00 30.95 10.09
N MET A 908 17.72 29.92 9.29
CA MET A 908 18.20 28.56 9.55
C MET A 908 19.51 28.28 8.83
N ASP A 909 19.61 28.68 7.56
CA ASP A 909 20.72 28.33 6.66
C ASP A 909 22.04 28.97 7.12
N ARG A 910 21.99 30.12 7.82
CA ARG A 910 23.19 30.81 8.34
C ARG A 910 23.81 30.08 9.53
N ASP A 911 23.02 29.45 10.40
CA ASP A 911 23.58 28.62 11.47
C ASP A 911 23.88 27.19 10.98
N LEU A 912 22.97 26.59 10.19
CA LEU A 912 23.08 25.20 9.78
C LEU A 912 24.02 24.96 8.60
N GLY A 913 24.41 26.01 7.88
CA GLY A 913 25.48 26.00 6.88
C GLY A 913 26.90 25.99 7.46
N ARG A 914 27.06 26.18 8.78
CA ARG A 914 28.39 26.16 9.42
C ARG A 914 29.05 24.79 9.23
N GLY A 915 30.28 24.81 8.73
CA GLY A 915 31.08 23.63 8.39
C GLY A 915 30.80 23.05 7.00
N LYS A 916 29.91 23.62 6.21
CA LYS A 916 29.48 23.05 4.93
C LYS A 916 29.80 23.97 3.75
N ARG A 917 29.99 23.34 2.60
CA ARG A 917 30.07 24.03 1.30
C ARG A 917 28.76 23.84 0.56
N THR A 918 28.23 24.90 -0.03
CA THR A 918 26.92 24.87 -0.69
C THR A 918 27.08 24.97 -2.20
N VAL A 919 26.46 24.03 -2.92
CA VAL A 919 26.54 23.95 -4.38
C VAL A 919 25.14 23.96 -4.96
N HIS A 920 24.93 24.69 -6.04
CA HIS A 920 23.72 24.60 -6.85
C HIS A 920 23.81 23.43 -7.84
N ILE A 921 22.89 22.47 -7.69
CA ILE A 921 22.66 21.38 -8.64
C ILE A 921 21.15 21.23 -8.80
N ASP A 922 20.64 21.49 -10.00
CA ASP A 922 19.26 21.15 -10.34
C ASP A 922 19.20 19.71 -10.86
N VAL A 923 18.69 18.81 -10.02
CA VAL A 923 18.47 17.40 -10.39
C VAL A 923 17.43 17.18 -11.50
N ASN A 924 16.77 18.23 -11.99
CA ASN A 924 15.95 18.15 -13.20
C ASN A 924 16.76 18.42 -14.48
N ASN A 925 17.95 19.00 -14.36
CA ASN A 925 18.90 19.21 -15.44
C ASN A 925 19.81 17.97 -15.60
N VAL A 926 20.01 17.51 -16.83
CA VAL A 926 20.76 16.29 -17.14
C VAL A 926 22.24 16.39 -16.74
N GLU A 927 22.89 17.52 -17.03
CA GLU A 927 24.31 17.77 -16.74
C GLU A 927 24.56 17.86 -15.23
N ASP A 928 23.69 18.57 -14.53
CA ASP A 928 23.72 18.70 -13.07
C ASP A 928 23.50 17.35 -12.37
N ARG A 929 22.57 16.52 -12.87
CA ARG A 929 22.43 15.14 -12.38
C ARG A 929 23.72 14.35 -12.55
N GLN A 930 24.41 14.48 -13.69
CA GLN A 930 25.67 13.78 -13.90
C GLN A 930 26.74 14.29 -12.93
N ARG A 931 26.84 15.60 -12.72
CA ARG A 931 27.75 16.21 -11.74
C ARG A 931 27.51 15.67 -10.33
N LEU A 932 26.25 15.55 -9.93
CA LEU A 932 25.88 14.95 -8.64
C LEU A 932 26.26 13.47 -8.57
N ARG A 933 26.03 12.69 -9.64
CA ARG A 933 26.47 11.28 -9.71
C ARG A 933 27.98 11.14 -9.54
N GLU A 934 28.78 12.02 -10.14
CA GLU A 934 30.24 12.00 -9.95
C GLU A 934 30.67 12.29 -8.50
N LEU A 935 30.01 13.22 -7.82
CA LEU A 935 30.23 13.43 -6.39
C LEU A 935 29.87 12.17 -5.57
N ILE A 936 28.71 11.57 -5.85
CA ILE A 936 28.20 10.40 -5.14
C ILE A 936 29.16 9.21 -5.26
N LYS A 937 29.77 8.98 -6.44
CA LYS A 937 30.73 7.88 -6.65
C LYS A 937 31.92 7.90 -5.68
N SER A 938 32.23 9.05 -5.10
CA SER A 938 33.43 9.25 -4.27
C SER A 938 33.13 9.78 -2.87
N CYS A 939 31.85 9.81 -2.47
CA CYS A 939 31.46 10.15 -1.10
C CYS A 939 31.38 8.90 -0.19
N ASP A 940 31.43 9.11 1.11
CA ASP A 940 31.24 8.05 2.11
C ASP A 940 29.79 7.95 2.59
N VAL A 941 29.11 9.10 2.60
CA VAL A 941 27.77 9.26 3.16
C VAL A 941 26.93 10.09 2.19
N PHE A 942 25.70 9.62 1.95
CA PHE A 942 24.65 10.40 1.29
C PHE A 942 23.52 10.66 2.30
N ILE A 943 23.22 11.92 2.57
CA ILE A 943 22.16 12.32 3.51
C ILE A 943 21.00 12.92 2.72
N GLN A 944 19.78 12.50 3.00
CA GLN A 944 18.57 13.10 2.44
C GLN A 944 17.54 13.44 3.53
N GLY A 945 16.95 14.63 3.40
CA GLY A 945 15.92 15.14 4.32
C GLY A 945 14.55 15.34 3.66
N PHE A 946 14.29 14.68 2.54
CA PHE A 946 13.02 14.75 1.83
C PHE A 946 12.10 13.59 2.24
N ARG A 947 10.84 13.73 1.84
CA ARG A 947 9.84 12.68 2.08
C ARG A 947 10.30 11.37 1.43
N PRO A 948 10.12 10.21 2.10
CA PRO A 948 10.30 8.89 1.50
C PRO A 948 9.75 8.84 0.07
N GLY A 949 10.55 8.29 -0.86
CA GLY A 949 10.21 8.23 -2.29
C GLY A 949 10.54 9.48 -3.11
N SER A 950 10.68 10.67 -2.50
CA SER A 950 10.81 11.93 -3.25
C SER A 950 12.10 12.05 -4.08
N LEU A 951 13.25 11.64 -3.55
CA LEU A 951 14.50 11.60 -4.31
C LEU A 951 14.65 10.32 -5.14
N ALA A 952 14.04 9.22 -4.71
CA ALA A 952 14.00 7.97 -5.48
C ALA A 952 13.32 8.18 -6.84
N ALA A 953 12.20 8.92 -6.87
CA ALA A 953 11.54 9.33 -8.12
C ALA A 953 12.41 10.20 -9.03
N LYS A 954 13.55 10.73 -8.54
CA LYS A 954 14.53 11.49 -9.32
C LYS A 954 15.82 10.70 -9.60
N GLY A 955 15.86 9.41 -9.29
CA GLY A 955 16.99 8.51 -9.53
C GLY A 955 18.11 8.60 -8.49
N PHE A 956 17.80 9.06 -7.27
CA PHE A 956 18.74 9.17 -6.14
C PHE A 956 18.19 8.47 -4.88
N GLY A 957 17.47 7.36 -5.07
CA GLY A 957 17.01 6.49 -3.99
C GLY A 957 18.13 5.57 -3.49
N PRO A 958 17.86 4.78 -2.43
CA PRO A 958 18.87 3.90 -1.84
C PRO A 958 19.47 2.90 -2.85
N GLU A 959 18.65 2.34 -3.73
CA GLU A 959 19.08 1.36 -4.73
C GLU A 959 19.94 2.01 -5.84
N GLU A 960 19.53 3.18 -6.34
CA GLU A 960 20.29 3.89 -7.37
C GLU A 960 21.64 4.39 -6.85
N ILE A 961 21.65 4.92 -5.62
CA ILE A 961 22.89 5.37 -4.98
C ILE A 961 23.81 4.18 -4.67
N LEU A 962 23.26 3.05 -4.24
CA LEU A 962 24.03 1.82 -4.04
C LEU A 962 24.66 1.32 -5.35
N GLY A 963 23.93 1.37 -6.45
CA GLY A 963 24.45 1.02 -7.78
C GLY A 963 25.59 1.94 -8.25
N LEU A 964 25.64 3.18 -7.77
CA LEU A 964 26.72 4.12 -8.07
C LEU A 964 27.93 3.96 -7.15
N ASN A 965 27.72 3.68 -5.87
CA ASN A 965 28.76 3.64 -4.85
C ASN A 965 28.52 2.51 -3.82
N PRO A 966 29.01 1.28 -4.11
CA PRO A 966 29.00 0.18 -3.16
C PRO A 966 29.85 0.49 -1.91
N GLY A 967 29.32 0.23 -0.72
CA GLY A 967 29.94 0.60 0.56
C GLY A 967 29.44 1.92 1.16
N ILE A 968 28.56 2.65 0.49
CA ILE A 968 28.01 3.91 1.00
C ILE A 968 27.09 3.75 2.22
N VAL A 969 27.05 4.78 3.08
CA VAL A 969 26.03 4.96 4.11
C VAL A 969 24.96 5.94 3.62
N TYR A 970 23.71 5.48 3.53
CA TYR A 970 22.55 6.29 3.11
C TYR A 970 21.72 6.71 4.32
N GLY A 971 21.79 8.00 4.69
CA GLY A 971 21.05 8.58 5.82
C GLY A 971 19.74 9.25 5.40
N CYS A 972 18.64 8.86 6.04
CA CYS A 972 17.30 9.39 5.80
C CYS A 972 16.77 10.12 7.04
N MET A 973 16.35 11.37 6.86
CA MET A 973 15.50 12.09 7.80
C MET A 973 14.09 12.24 7.22
N SER A 974 13.06 11.91 8.00
CA SER A 974 11.67 12.09 7.59
C SER A 974 10.79 12.56 8.75
N ALA A 975 9.57 13.03 8.45
CA ALA A 975 8.63 13.45 9.48
C ALA A 975 8.06 12.27 10.28
N PHE A 976 7.55 11.25 9.58
CA PHE A 976 6.76 10.16 10.18
C PHE A 976 7.41 8.77 10.08
N GLY A 977 8.61 8.66 9.51
CA GLY A 977 9.29 7.39 9.27
C GLY A 977 8.99 6.80 7.90
N PRO A 978 9.72 5.74 7.51
CA PRO A 978 9.60 5.13 6.18
C PRO A 978 8.37 4.21 6.03
N LYS A 979 7.64 3.93 7.12
CA LYS A 979 6.51 2.99 7.16
C LYS A 979 5.19 3.72 7.48
N GLY A 980 4.07 3.09 7.12
CA GLY A 980 2.72 3.52 7.47
C GLY A 980 2.08 4.53 6.50
N PRO A 981 0.79 4.85 6.71
CA PRO A 981 0.01 5.67 5.78
C PRO A 981 0.45 7.14 5.72
N TRP A 982 1.28 7.61 6.65
CA TRP A 982 1.76 9.00 6.69
C TRP A 982 3.22 9.13 6.26
N SER A 983 3.87 8.05 5.80
CA SER A 983 5.29 8.04 5.41
C SER A 983 5.62 9.13 4.37
N GLU A 984 4.72 9.39 3.42
CA GLU A 984 4.90 10.38 2.35
C GLU A 984 4.37 11.78 2.71
N ARG A 985 3.90 12.01 3.94
CA ARG A 985 3.36 13.32 4.34
C ARG A 985 4.47 14.31 4.65
N ARG A 986 4.17 15.60 4.45
CA ARG A 986 5.04 16.71 4.89
C ARG A 986 4.93 16.88 6.39
N GLY A 987 6.04 17.15 7.06
CA GLY A 987 6.00 17.44 8.48
C GLY A 987 7.17 18.33 8.89
N TYR A 988 6.96 18.99 10.01
CA TYR A 988 7.89 19.87 10.71
C TYR A 988 7.72 19.58 12.19
N ASP A 989 8.74 19.84 13.01
CA ASP A 989 8.72 19.55 14.45
C ASP A 989 7.42 20.06 15.11
N SER A 990 7.10 21.35 14.94
CA SER A 990 5.85 21.92 15.49
C SER A 990 4.56 21.20 15.07
N LEU A 991 4.51 20.63 13.85
CA LEU A 991 3.36 19.84 13.39
C LEU A 991 3.33 18.46 14.03
N ILE A 992 4.49 17.83 14.20
CA ILE A 992 4.60 16.56 14.94
C ILE A 992 4.17 16.75 16.38
N GLN A 993 4.63 17.80 17.07
CA GLN A 993 4.19 18.10 18.42
C GLN A 993 2.66 18.29 18.51
N THR A 994 2.07 18.90 17.47
CA THR A 994 0.63 19.19 17.38
C THR A 994 -0.18 17.91 17.17
N CYS A 995 0.19 17.09 16.18
CA CYS A 995 -0.59 15.91 15.82
C CYS A 995 -0.35 14.72 16.75
N SER A 996 0.74 14.73 17.53
CA SER A 996 1.14 13.60 18.37
C SER A 996 0.60 13.62 19.79
N GLY A 997 -0.03 14.70 20.25
CA GLY A 997 -0.41 14.85 21.66
C GLY A 997 0.51 15.70 22.50
N MET A 998 1.74 15.98 22.04
CA MET A 998 2.73 16.64 22.89
C MET A 998 2.30 18.02 23.38
N ASN A 999 1.71 18.84 22.49
CA ASN A 999 1.33 20.20 22.87
C ASN A 999 0.16 20.24 23.85
N ILE A 1000 -0.78 19.29 23.78
CA ILE A 1000 -1.87 19.19 24.76
C ILE A 1000 -1.28 18.80 26.13
N SER A 1001 -0.45 17.75 26.17
CA SER A 1001 0.17 17.30 27.43
C SER A 1001 1.04 18.38 28.08
N GLU A 1002 1.81 19.14 27.30
CA GLU A 1002 2.60 20.27 27.81
C GLU A 1002 1.73 21.37 28.44
N ALA A 1003 0.58 21.67 27.81
CA ALA A 1003 -0.37 22.66 28.31
C ALA A 1003 -1.06 22.21 29.60
N GLU A 1004 -1.44 20.92 29.68
CA GLU A 1004 -2.02 20.31 30.87
C GLU A 1004 -1.05 20.39 32.07
N HIS A 1005 0.23 20.07 31.87
CA HIS A 1005 1.24 20.18 32.93
C HIS A 1005 1.51 21.62 33.35
N TYR A 1006 1.52 22.57 32.40
CA TYR A 1006 1.67 23.99 32.72
C TYR A 1006 0.47 24.53 33.51
N GLY A 1007 -0.73 23.99 33.27
CA GLY A 1007 -1.93 24.21 34.08
C GLY A 1007 -2.39 25.67 34.11
N ALA A 1008 -2.36 26.36 32.96
CA ALA A 1008 -2.84 27.74 32.79
C ALA A 1008 -4.10 27.84 31.90
N GLY A 1009 -4.75 26.72 31.60
CA GLY A 1009 -5.95 26.68 30.76
C GLY A 1009 -5.70 26.85 29.26
N GLU A 1010 -4.44 26.73 28.82
CA GLU A 1010 -4.09 26.74 27.40
C GLU A 1010 -4.52 25.43 26.71
N VAL A 1011 -4.94 25.52 25.44
CA VAL A 1011 -5.33 24.33 24.65
C VAL A 1011 -4.13 23.54 24.13
N ALA A 1012 -2.98 24.21 23.98
CA ALA A 1012 -1.76 23.66 23.43
C ALA A 1012 -0.57 24.56 23.77
N ARG A 1013 0.54 23.96 24.21
CA ARG A 1013 1.78 24.66 24.54
C ARG A 1013 2.95 24.07 23.76
N PRO A 1014 3.70 24.87 22.96
CA PRO A 1014 4.90 24.39 22.29
C PRO A 1014 6.04 24.16 23.29
N THR A 1015 6.94 23.24 22.98
CA THR A 1015 8.20 23.11 23.73
C THR A 1015 9.10 24.35 23.53
N PRO A 1016 10.04 24.65 24.45
CA PRO A 1016 10.89 25.84 24.39
C PRO A 1016 11.82 25.92 23.17
N CYS A 1017 12.01 24.81 22.45
CA CYS A 1017 12.81 24.70 21.23
C CYS A 1017 12.21 23.67 20.26
N GLN A 1018 12.75 23.58 19.03
CA GLN A 1018 12.45 22.47 18.10
C GLN A 1018 13.22 21.22 18.53
N ALA A 1019 12.82 20.64 19.66
CA ALA A 1019 13.53 19.54 20.31
C ALA A 1019 13.58 18.27 19.43
N LEU A 1020 12.56 18.00 18.63
CA LEU A 1020 12.48 16.84 17.76
C LEU A 1020 13.41 16.99 16.55
N ASP A 1021 13.48 18.20 15.98
CA ASP A 1021 14.41 18.50 14.88
C ASP A 1021 15.86 18.38 15.35
N HIS A 1022 16.20 19.01 16.49
CA HIS A 1022 17.57 19.00 16.99
C HIS A 1022 18.02 17.60 17.43
N ALA A 1023 17.21 16.91 18.25
CA ALA A 1023 17.54 15.54 18.64
C ALA A 1023 17.56 14.61 17.43
N GLY A 1024 16.62 14.73 16.50
CA GLY A 1024 16.59 13.96 15.26
C GLY A 1024 17.88 14.13 14.44
N GLY A 1025 18.40 15.35 14.30
CA GLY A 1025 19.65 15.61 13.60
C GLY A 1025 20.86 14.94 14.24
N TYR A 1026 21.00 15.05 15.57
CA TYR A 1026 22.08 14.37 16.32
C TYR A 1026 21.94 12.84 16.27
N LEU A 1027 20.72 12.33 16.34
CA LEU A 1027 20.43 10.89 16.19
C LEU A 1027 20.78 10.38 14.80
N LEU A 1028 20.50 11.15 13.74
CA LEU A 1028 20.87 10.77 12.38
C LEU A 1028 22.39 10.79 12.19
N ALA A 1029 23.09 11.81 12.67
CA ALA A 1029 24.56 11.83 12.67
C ALA A 1029 25.15 10.64 13.44
N SER A 1030 24.56 10.31 14.59
CA SER A 1030 24.94 9.14 15.40
C SER A 1030 24.71 7.83 14.64
N GLY A 1031 23.54 7.65 14.04
CA GLY A 1031 23.25 6.46 13.22
C GLY A 1031 24.20 6.32 12.04
N ILE A 1032 24.56 7.42 11.38
CA ILE A 1032 25.56 7.44 10.30
C ILE A 1032 26.93 7.00 10.82
N MET A 1033 27.40 7.55 11.94
CA MET A 1033 28.69 7.15 12.52
C MET A 1033 28.69 5.71 13.04
N ALA A 1034 27.58 5.23 13.59
CA ALA A 1034 27.41 3.83 13.95
C ALA A 1034 27.43 2.91 12.72
N ALA A 1035 26.83 3.34 11.60
CA ALA A 1035 26.89 2.63 10.34
C ALA A 1035 28.32 2.62 9.75
N LEU A 1036 29.06 3.73 9.85
CA LEU A 1036 30.48 3.79 9.46
C LEU A 1036 31.34 2.86 10.33
N TYR A 1037 31.06 2.77 11.63
CA TYR A 1037 31.68 1.79 12.53
C TYR A 1037 31.34 0.35 12.11
N ARG A 1038 30.06 0.03 11.86
CA ARG A 1038 29.69 -1.32 11.41
C ARG A 1038 30.29 -1.67 10.06
N ARG A 1039 30.33 -0.72 9.13
CA ARG A 1039 31.04 -0.86 7.85
C ARG A 1039 32.52 -1.15 8.05
N SER A 1040 33.19 -0.48 9.01
CA SER A 1040 34.62 -0.70 9.23
C SER A 1040 34.94 -2.09 9.76
N VAL A 1041 34.04 -2.67 10.57
CA VAL A 1041 34.23 -3.99 11.19
C VAL A 1041 33.66 -5.14 10.35
N GLN A 1042 32.51 -4.93 9.70
CA GLN A 1042 31.71 -5.98 9.07
C GLN A 1042 31.57 -5.82 7.54
N GLY A 1043 32.01 -4.68 7.00
CA GLY A 1043 31.77 -4.29 5.61
C GLY A 1043 30.30 -4.02 5.29
N GLY A 1044 30.01 -3.82 4.01
CA GLY A 1044 28.66 -3.57 3.49
C GLY A 1044 28.27 -2.11 3.35
N SER A 1045 27.13 -1.90 2.69
CA SER A 1045 26.42 -0.63 2.66
C SER A 1045 25.30 -0.62 3.70
N TYR A 1046 25.03 0.55 4.26
CA TYR A 1046 24.06 0.71 5.33
C TYR A 1046 23.08 1.81 5.01
N ARG A 1047 21.84 1.62 5.46
CA ARG A 1047 20.79 2.63 5.50
C ARG A 1047 20.49 2.99 6.95
N VAL A 1048 20.38 4.28 7.21
CA VAL A 1048 20.03 4.84 8.52
C VAL A 1048 18.75 5.63 8.36
N ASP A 1049 17.68 5.28 9.07
CA ASP A 1049 16.44 6.04 9.08
C ASP A 1049 16.18 6.61 10.48
N VAL A 1050 15.96 7.93 10.54
CA VAL A 1050 15.48 8.65 11.71
C VAL A 1050 14.24 9.45 11.32
N SER A 1051 13.28 9.57 12.23
CA SER A 1051 12.10 10.40 12.01
C SER A 1051 11.74 11.26 13.21
N LEU A 1052 11.17 12.44 12.94
CA LEU A 1052 10.71 13.34 14.00
C LEU A 1052 9.66 12.68 14.90
N ALA A 1053 8.77 11.87 14.33
CA ALA A 1053 7.79 11.11 15.09
C ALA A 1053 8.43 9.99 15.94
N GLY A 1054 9.50 9.36 15.46
CA GLY A 1054 10.32 8.44 16.27
C GLY A 1054 11.03 9.14 17.43
N THR A 1055 11.65 10.29 17.16
CA THR A 1055 12.25 11.14 18.20
C THR A 1055 11.22 11.60 19.23
N MET A 1056 10.01 11.95 18.79
CA MET A 1056 8.89 12.29 19.67
C MET A 1056 8.49 11.12 20.55
N LYS A 1057 8.35 9.92 19.97
CA LYS A 1057 7.97 8.72 20.73
C LYS A 1057 9.02 8.39 21.79
N TYR A 1058 10.30 8.53 21.45
CA TYR A 1058 11.40 8.37 22.38
C TYR A 1058 11.35 9.41 23.51
N LEU A 1059 11.23 10.71 23.19
CA LEU A 1059 11.11 11.78 24.20
C LEU A 1059 9.90 11.58 25.12
N ARG A 1060 8.74 11.22 24.57
CA ARG A 1060 7.53 10.89 25.34
C ARG A 1060 7.80 9.75 26.32
N SER A 1061 8.52 8.71 25.88
CA SER A 1061 8.79 7.54 26.73
C SER A 1061 9.71 7.83 27.91
N MET A 1062 10.51 8.90 27.88
CA MET A 1062 11.34 9.36 29.01
C MET A 1062 10.53 10.00 30.15
N GLY A 1063 9.21 10.09 30.00
CA GLY A 1063 8.31 10.71 30.96
C GLY A 1063 8.41 12.23 30.99
N GLN A 1064 7.65 12.81 31.91
CA GLN A 1064 7.57 14.26 32.14
C GLN A 1064 7.79 14.55 33.62
N TYR A 1065 8.26 15.75 33.94
CA TYR A 1065 8.35 16.25 35.31
C TYR A 1065 6.95 16.38 35.93
N PRO A 1066 6.76 16.02 37.21
CA PRO A 1066 5.44 16.02 37.83
C PRO A 1066 4.86 17.44 37.95
N GLY A 1067 3.63 17.62 37.48
CA GLY A 1067 2.91 18.90 37.54
C GLY A 1067 3.70 20.04 36.90
N LYS A 1068 3.79 21.19 37.60
CA LYS A 1068 4.47 22.39 37.10
C LYS A 1068 5.98 22.43 37.35
N SER A 1069 6.56 21.37 37.94
CA SER A 1069 7.97 21.39 38.37
C SER A 1069 8.96 21.57 37.22
N GLY A 1070 8.60 21.14 36.01
CA GLY A 1070 9.37 21.33 34.77
C GLY A 1070 9.56 22.79 34.33
N PHE A 1071 8.71 23.71 34.80
CA PHE A 1071 8.68 25.10 34.32
C PHE A 1071 9.38 26.09 35.27
N GLY A 1072 9.92 25.65 36.40
CA GLY A 1072 10.53 26.51 37.43
C GLY A 1072 11.94 27.01 37.11
N VAL A 1073 12.42 26.83 35.88
CA VAL A 1073 13.78 27.18 35.44
C VAL A 1073 13.76 28.23 34.34
N GLY A 1074 14.82 29.03 34.24
CA GLY A 1074 14.94 30.07 33.22
C GLY A 1074 15.16 29.51 31.82
N ASP A 1075 14.77 30.28 30.80
CA ASP A 1075 15.04 29.98 29.38
C ASP A 1075 16.21 30.83 28.84
N TYR A 1076 16.69 30.47 27.65
CA TYR A 1076 17.67 31.23 26.84
C TYR A 1076 16.99 31.74 25.58
N GLU A 1077 16.56 32.99 25.56
CA GLU A 1077 15.70 33.52 24.48
C GLU A 1077 16.46 34.38 23.48
N LYS A 1078 17.56 35.00 23.92
CA LYS A 1078 18.33 35.95 23.11
C LYS A 1078 19.84 35.71 23.22
N PRO A 1079 20.64 36.12 22.21
CA PRO A 1079 22.09 35.94 22.23
C PRO A 1079 22.80 36.53 23.47
N SER A 1080 22.21 37.57 24.08
CA SER A 1080 22.77 38.19 25.29
C SER A 1080 22.70 37.31 26.55
N ASP A 1081 21.85 36.29 26.57
CA ASP A 1081 21.72 35.32 27.68
C ASP A 1081 22.88 34.31 27.70
N VAL A 1082 23.57 34.15 26.56
CA VAL A 1082 24.53 33.06 26.33
C VAL A 1082 25.89 33.54 25.82
N LYS A 1083 26.26 34.80 26.10
CA LYS A 1083 27.46 35.47 25.55
C LYS A 1083 28.75 34.66 25.64
N GLU A 1084 28.91 33.91 26.73
CA GLU A 1084 30.09 33.07 27.02
C GLU A 1084 30.12 31.78 26.20
N TYR A 1085 29.01 31.35 25.58
CA TYR A 1085 28.92 30.16 24.73
C TYR A 1085 29.02 30.48 23.24
N LEU A 1086 29.11 31.75 22.87
CA LEU A 1086 29.22 32.18 21.47
C LEU A 1086 30.69 32.25 21.04
N GLU A 1087 30.95 31.91 19.78
CA GLU A 1087 32.18 32.25 19.06
C GLU A 1087 31.88 33.24 17.95
N THR A 1088 32.89 34.02 17.56
CA THR A 1088 32.80 34.98 16.44
C THR A 1088 33.66 34.50 15.28
N ARG A 1089 33.09 34.47 14.08
CA ARG A 1089 33.75 34.10 12.82
C ARG A 1089 33.31 35.03 11.70
N GLN A 1090 34.19 35.24 10.73
CA GLN A 1090 33.83 35.93 9.48
C GLN A 1090 33.17 34.95 8.52
N THR A 1091 32.14 35.41 7.81
CA THR A 1091 31.33 34.60 6.88
C THR A 1091 31.11 35.38 5.58
N GLY A 1092 30.55 34.73 4.56
CA GLY A 1092 30.13 35.42 3.33
C GLY A 1092 28.97 36.40 3.51
N PHE A 1093 28.41 36.51 4.73
CA PHE A 1093 27.32 37.41 5.09
C PHE A 1093 27.70 38.48 6.11
N GLY A 1094 28.97 38.54 6.52
CA GLY A 1094 29.45 39.42 7.59
C GLY A 1094 29.94 38.66 8.83
N GLU A 1095 30.09 39.38 9.93
CA GLU A 1095 30.53 38.83 11.21
C GLU A 1095 29.40 38.01 11.85
N LEU A 1096 29.59 36.69 11.95
CA LEU A 1096 28.65 35.79 12.61
C LEU A 1096 29.16 35.48 14.03
N ARG A 1097 28.34 35.83 15.02
CA ARG A 1097 28.54 35.42 16.41
C ARG A 1097 27.49 34.36 16.78
N ALA A 1098 27.92 33.10 16.90
CA ALA A 1098 27.01 31.95 17.01
C ALA A 1098 27.46 30.94 18.08
N VAL A 1099 26.56 30.05 18.50
CA VAL A 1099 26.79 29.06 19.56
C VAL A 1099 27.93 28.11 19.19
N ARG A 1100 28.88 27.88 20.10
CA ARG A 1100 29.97 26.89 19.96
C ARG A 1100 29.44 25.47 20.08
N HIS A 1101 30.10 24.52 19.43
CA HIS A 1101 29.77 23.10 19.58
C HIS A 1101 30.01 22.64 21.02
N SER A 1102 29.07 21.87 21.59
CA SER A 1102 29.10 21.48 23.01
C SER A 1102 30.06 20.34 23.32
N VAL A 1103 30.53 19.61 22.31
CA VAL A 1103 31.39 18.44 22.49
C VAL A 1103 32.85 18.84 22.60
N ASN A 1104 33.51 18.41 23.67
CA ASN A 1104 34.95 18.41 23.79
C ASN A 1104 35.48 16.96 23.72
N VAL A 1105 36.53 16.73 22.92
CA VAL A 1105 37.18 15.42 22.77
C VAL A 1105 38.66 15.58 23.08
N ASP A 1106 39.20 14.81 24.02
CA ASP A 1106 40.63 14.89 24.36
C ASP A 1106 41.49 14.56 23.12
N GLY A 1107 42.42 15.45 22.76
CA GLY A 1107 43.32 15.26 21.61
C GLY A 1107 42.70 15.47 20.22
N ALA A 1108 41.48 16.01 20.13
CA ALA A 1108 40.88 16.48 18.89
C ALA A 1108 40.16 17.82 19.11
N GLU A 1109 39.96 18.60 18.05
CA GLU A 1109 39.40 19.96 18.16
C GLU A 1109 38.05 20.12 17.43
N PRO A 1110 36.93 19.61 17.97
CA PRO A 1110 35.61 19.81 17.37
C PRO A 1110 35.30 21.30 17.18
N SER A 1111 35.06 21.70 15.93
CA SER A 1111 34.77 23.07 15.50
C SER A 1111 34.38 23.08 14.02
N TRP A 1112 33.81 24.18 13.52
CA TRP A 1112 33.51 24.34 12.10
C TRP A 1112 34.60 25.15 11.40
N ASP A 1113 35.23 24.57 10.37
CA ASP A 1113 36.32 25.24 9.63
C ASP A 1113 35.79 26.11 8.49
N VAL A 1114 34.79 25.58 7.76
CA VAL A 1114 34.13 26.28 6.66
C VAL A 1114 33.00 27.12 7.24
N MET A 1115 32.96 28.40 6.90
CA MET A 1115 31.88 29.30 7.33
C MET A 1115 30.84 29.50 6.22
N PRO A 1116 29.57 29.76 6.57
CA PRO A 1116 28.50 29.92 5.59
C PRO A 1116 28.79 31.03 4.57
N ASN A 1117 28.47 30.74 3.31
CA ASN A 1117 28.50 31.70 2.20
C ASN A 1117 27.12 31.73 1.50
N PRO A 1118 26.84 32.72 0.62
CA PRO A 1118 25.66 32.70 -0.25
C PRO A 1118 25.44 31.33 -0.89
N LEU A 1119 24.19 30.83 -0.85
CA LEU A 1119 23.89 29.48 -1.32
C LEU A 1119 24.38 29.29 -2.77
N GLY A 1120 25.10 28.19 -3.00
CA GLY A 1120 25.61 27.84 -4.32
C GLY A 1120 26.91 28.52 -4.73
N SER A 1121 27.57 29.27 -3.83
CA SER A 1121 28.82 29.96 -4.12
C SER A 1121 30.04 29.04 -4.22
N ASP A 1122 29.95 27.80 -3.71
CA ASP A 1122 31.09 26.89 -3.66
C ASP A 1122 31.16 25.95 -4.89
N GLU A 1123 32.36 25.45 -5.18
CA GLU A 1123 32.56 24.47 -6.24
C GLU A 1123 32.22 23.04 -5.79
N ALA A 1124 31.56 22.29 -6.67
CA ALA A 1124 31.29 20.86 -6.49
C ALA A 1124 32.55 19.99 -6.71
N ARG A 1125 33.48 20.04 -5.77
CA ARG A 1125 34.70 19.21 -5.70
C ARG A 1125 35.06 18.92 -4.23
N TRP A 1126 35.73 17.82 -3.92
CA TRP A 1126 36.20 17.53 -2.55
C TRP A 1126 37.42 18.38 -2.17
N LEU A 1127 37.61 18.62 -0.86
CA LEU A 1127 38.79 19.29 -0.29
C LEU A 1127 40.02 18.39 -0.23
#